data_AF-A0A1B2DR99-F1
#
_entry.id   AF-A0A1B2DR99-F1
#
_cell.length_a   1.000
_cell.length_b   1.000
_cell.length_c   1.000
_cell.angle_alpha   90.00
_cell.angle_beta   90.00
_cell.angle_gamma   90.00
#
_symmetry.space_group_name_H-M   'P 1'
#
loop_
_entity.id
_entity.type
_entity.pdbx_description
1 polymer ?
#
loop_
_entity_poly.entity_id
_entity_poly.type
_entity_poly.pdbx_seq_one_letter_code
_entity_poly.pdbx_strand_id
1 'polypeptide(L)'
;MLNRKNIGMFLMILGIMGTIFVLMFLKLADKQDIRAVNGVMDLSNWSFAEKGAVKLGGEWEFYPNQLLTPKDFVIASQLPAEQAPPRKLVNVPGKWNAYLSGEDSSSGIGYGTYRLKIQLPSHLREIYGVYTSNIRMANRIYLNNQMIGASGAPATNEYDGVQNNVPYIALGTVAGDSVELIVQVANYSYATGGIIYSITFGDQHTIIKNREMDILRGALIISGFLIPGLFCLLLYVLRRQERGLMFLGLFCLSSMIFMMTQGERIIVQLLPDLPYSFVLKLQPISSVFVYYFLLCIVNEMLPGIVHSKVMRFLKWFAGFTIVLELVATPLFISKLETLIMAQGLVMIVYYIYVIIRGVGRKVYADPYWFLSLQSIVMMMLASMMRAYGFMESAMLISFEMLLFVFAHAGLFAKRFTKSIREVEQLSEKLLTLDGLKDEFMTMTSHELRTPLHGIINMAASMLEGAAGPLNNTKQAEHLSMIVSTGKQLSALIQDILEFAELRGGVMKLAKRKIYFQPVLHAVVEVVEHLLIDKQVQIQQRLPANLPLLDADEDRLRQILYNLLGNAAKATIQGKITISAVTQGNKVRVDIADTGIGMPPEQLETIFLSERKTKAGQAIFQGSGFGLRITKQLVELGGGTISVHSIAGQGTTFSFTIPVAQGQQIDEADIAYQEQAAAIELTAMLNVPPPAAEFRVLVVDDDPINLQVLINLLSIERCEVTAVRSGDEALEEAFAAPASYDLVITDWMMPKMSGIELCRKIRERFLLSELPVLLLTARTKPEDIKLGFEAGVNDYIGKPVDAGELRARVQTLLALRKSVKLAVQAEMAFLQAQIKPHFLYNALNTIIAICPVDPYKAMELLIELSQFLRSSFDFHNRDKMTTIERELELVKSYLTLEKARFDERLKIEYEISCDALALIPPLTIQPIVENAVNHGVMKKEEGGTIKLKISEIDNCIMVLVEDDGVGFTPERLSQVLSDKGTGRVGLSNIHQRLVNLYGSGLVIDGQRQLGAEVSFRYPKELRAGTYNEA
;
A
#
# COMPACT_ATOMS: atom_id res chain seq x y z
N MET A 1 22.98 -22.93 -8.21
CA MET A 1 24.39 -23.25 -7.86
C MET A 1 24.80 -22.32 -6.72
N LEU A 2 25.33 -22.81 -5.59
CA LEU A 2 26.02 -21.90 -4.66
C LEU A 2 27.21 -21.30 -5.41
N ASN A 3 27.33 -19.98 -5.43
CA ASN A 3 28.46 -19.32 -6.07
C ASN A 3 29.70 -19.70 -5.24
N ARG A 4 30.62 -20.52 -5.77
CA ARG A 4 31.93 -20.83 -5.14
C ARG A 4 32.63 -19.56 -4.65
N LYS A 5 32.31 -18.43 -5.31
CA LYS A 5 32.65 -17.06 -4.95
C LYS A 5 32.31 -16.66 -3.50
N ASN A 6 31.14 -17.04 -2.97
CA ASN A 6 30.71 -16.63 -1.62
C ASN A 6 31.44 -17.40 -0.52
N ILE A 7 31.72 -18.69 -0.75
CA ILE A 7 32.50 -19.52 0.18
C ILE A 7 33.98 -19.09 0.14
N GLY A 8 34.52 -18.81 -1.05
CA GLY A 8 35.87 -18.27 -1.20
C GLY A 8 36.03 -16.90 -0.54
N MET A 9 35.06 -16.01 -0.72
CA MET A 9 35.04 -14.69 -0.07
C MET A 9 34.94 -14.80 1.45
N PHE A 10 34.16 -15.76 1.98
CA PHE A 10 34.10 -16.01 3.42
C PHE A 10 35.44 -16.50 3.99
N LEU A 11 36.05 -17.51 3.36
CA LEU A 11 37.37 -18.01 3.80
C LEU A 11 38.45 -16.93 3.69
N MET A 12 38.35 -16.06 2.68
CA MET A 12 39.23 -14.91 2.50
C MET A 12 39.03 -13.86 3.61
N ILE A 13 37.79 -13.49 3.94
CA ILE A 13 37.50 -12.53 5.03
C ILE A 13 37.94 -13.09 6.39
N LEU A 14 37.67 -14.37 6.65
CA LEU A 14 38.10 -15.05 7.87
C LEU A 14 39.64 -15.09 7.96
N GLY A 15 40.32 -15.38 6.85
CA GLY A 15 41.78 -15.35 6.75
C GLY A 15 42.35 -13.95 6.96
N ILE A 16 41.76 -12.91 6.35
CA ILE A 16 42.19 -11.51 6.49
C ILE A 16 41.99 -11.03 7.93
N MET A 17 40.83 -11.26 8.54
CA MET A 17 40.59 -10.86 9.93
C MET A 17 41.43 -11.64 10.93
N GLY A 18 41.64 -12.95 10.70
CA GLY A 18 42.60 -13.74 11.48
C GLY A 18 44.02 -13.19 11.36
N THR A 19 44.42 -12.75 10.15
CA THR A 19 45.74 -12.13 9.92
C THR A 19 45.85 -10.76 10.58
N ILE A 20 44.82 -9.91 10.48
CA ILE A 20 44.75 -8.61 11.17
C ILE A 20 44.81 -8.81 12.68
N PHE A 21 44.11 -9.82 13.20
CA PHE A 21 44.12 -10.17 14.61
C PHE A 21 45.52 -10.60 15.07
N VAL A 22 46.22 -11.46 14.30
CA VAL A 22 47.61 -11.85 14.56
C VAL A 22 48.57 -10.65 14.46
N LEU A 23 48.39 -9.76 13.48
CA LEU A 23 49.20 -8.55 13.33
C LEU A 23 48.98 -7.56 14.47
N MET A 24 47.73 -7.38 14.90
CA MET A 24 47.36 -6.55 16.05
C MET A 24 47.97 -7.13 17.33
N PHE A 25 47.96 -8.46 17.48
CA PHE A 25 48.62 -9.17 18.57
C PHE A 25 50.14 -8.96 18.59
N LEU A 26 50.83 -9.14 17.45
CA LEU A 26 52.27 -8.91 17.34
C LEU A 26 52.65 -7.46 17.68
N LYS A 27 51.81 -6.48 17.30
CA LYS A 27 52.04 -5.05 17.60
C LYS A 27 51.75 -4.69 19.07
N LEU A 28 50.90 -5.45 19.76
CA LEU A 28 50.60 -5.29 21.19
C LEU A 28 51.66 -5.96 22.08
N ALA A 29 52.29 -7.04 21.61
CA ALA A 29 53.40 -7.71 22.29
C ALA A 29 54.67 -6.83 22.38
N ASP A 30 54.76 -5.77 21.57
CA ASP A 30 55.95 -4.93 21.40
C ASP A 30 55.96 -3.65 22.28
N LYS A 31 55.04 -3.52 23.25
CA LYS A 31 54.99 -2.35 24.15
C LYS A 31 55.66 -2.61 25.51
N GLN A 32 56.94 -2.25 25.56
CA GLN A 32 57.77 -1.80 26.71
C GLN A 32 57.44 -2.40 28.09
N ASP A 33 58.23 -3.38 28.52
CA ASP A 33 58.17 -3.94 29.87
C ASP A 33 59.42 -3.55 30.66
N ILE A 34 59.39 -2.41 31.36
CA ILE A 34 60.23 -2.26 32.55
C ILE A 34 59.70 -3.28 33.57
N ARG A 35 60.55 -4.22 33.98
CA ARG A 35 60.18 -5.28 34.93
C ARG A 35 60.93 -5.12 36.23
N ALA A 36 60.28 -5.48 37.33
CA ALA A 36 60.92 -5.64 38.61
C ALA A 36 61.91 -6.80 38.55
N VAL A 37 63.12 -6.59 39.08
CA VAL A 37 64.15 -7.61 39.22
C VAL A 37 64.58 -7.60 40.69
N ASN A 38 64.59 -8.78 41.34
CA ASN A 38 64.92 -8.89 42.76
C ASN A 38 64.11 -7.96 43.69
N GLY A 39 62.83 -7.72 43.41
CA GLY A 39 61.97 -6.88 44.24
C GLY A 39 62.19 -5.37 44.08
N VAL A 40 62.94 -4.93 43.07
CA VAL A 40 63.15 -3.50 42.75
C VAL A 40 62.73 -3.22 41.30
N MET A 41 61.96 -2.16 41.08
CA MET A 41 61.60 -1.65 39.75
C MET A 41 62.14 -0.23 39.59
N ASP A 42 62.96 -0.02 38.56
CA ASP A 42 63.56 1.28 38.27
C ASP A 42 62.71 2.08 37.26
N LEU A 43 62.06 3.15 37.73
CA LEU A 43 61.29 4.09 36.93
C LEU A 43 61.95 5.48 36.86
N SER A 44 63.24 5.60 37.18
CA SER A 44 63.95 6.89 37.21
C SER A 44 63.91 7.63 35.87
N ASN A 45 63.79 6.90 34.75
CA ASN A 45 63.69 7.42 33.38
C ASN A 45 62.26 7.37 32.80
N TRP A 46 61.24 7.13 33.63
CA TRP A 46 59.84 7.02 33.19
C TRP A 46 59.13 8.38 33.25
N SER A 47 58.55 8.80 32.13
CA SER A 47 57.68 9.98 32.08
C SER A 47 56.22 9.55 32.14
N PHE A 48 55.57 9.79 33.28
CA PHE A 48 54.14 9.47 33.45
C PHE A 48 53.23 10.34 32.56
N ALA A 49 53.63 11.57 32.26
CA ALA A 49 52.88 12.47 31.38
C ALA A 49 52.87 11.99 29.92
N GLU A 50 54.00 11.46 29.42
CA GLU A 50 54.13 11.01 28.01
C GLU A 50 53.76 9.55 27.81
N LYS A 51 54.19 8.67 28.73
CA LYS A 51 54.05 7.21 28.61
C LYS A 51 52.88 6.63 29.40
N GLY A 52 52.26 7.42 30.27
CA GLY A 52 51.14 7.01 31.11
C GLY A 52 51.54 6.17 32.33
N ALA A 53 50.55 5.52 32.93
CA ALA A 53 50.75 4.66 34.09
C ALA A 53 51.52 3.37 33.73
N VAL A 54 52.32 2.87 34.65
CA VAL A 54 53.14 1.66 34.48
C VAL A 54 52.47 0.45 35.14
N LYS A 55 52.60 -0.72 34.54
CA LYS A 55 52.20 -1.99 35.16
C LYS A 55 53.36 -2.55 35.96
N LEU A 56 53.15 -2.82 37.25
CA LEU A 56 54.17 -3.33 38.16
C LEU A 56 54.36 -4.85 38.00
N GLY A 57 54.92 -5.27 36.87
CA GLY A 57 55.26 -6.67 36.57
C GLY A 57 56.71 -7.03 36.88
N GLY A 58 57.00 -8.31 37.10
CA GLY A 58 58.36 -8.85 37.33
C GLY A 58 58.49 -9.62 38.64
N GLU A 59 59.71 -9.73 39.15
CA GLU A 59 60.03 -10.46 40.38
C GLU A 59 59.83 -9.59 41.62
N TRP A 60 58.92 -10.02 42.49
CA TRP A 60 58.60 -9.37 43.76
C TRP A 60 59.09 -10.21 44.94
N GLU A 61 59.37 -9.56 46.08
CA GLU A 61 59.56 -10.28 47.33
C GLU A 61 58.22 -10.76 47.88
N PHE A 62 58.16 -12.02 48.31
CA PHE A 62 56.97 -12.63 48.90
C PHE A 62 57.30 -13.36 50.19
N TYR A 63 56.52 -13.06 51.23
CA TYR A 63 56.62 -13.59 52.58
C TYR A 63 55.39 -14.46 52.86
N PRO A 64 55.46 -15.79 52.61
CA PRO A 64 54.33 -16.68 52.80
C PRO A 64 53.97 -16.83 54.28
N ASN A 65 52.69 -17.01 54.57
CA ASN A 65 52.12 -17.22 55.92
C ASN A 65 52.46 -16.11 56.92
N GLN A 66 52.71 -14.89 56.42
CA GLN A 66 53.02 -13.71 57.24
C GLN A 66 52.28 -12.49 56.71
N LEU A 67 51.62 -11.74 57.61
CA LEU A 67 50.99 -10.45 57.32
C LEU A 67 51.85 -9.31 57.89
N LEU A 68 52.96 -9.02 57.22
CA LEU A 68 53.95 -8.02 57.64
C LEU A 68 53.47 -6.60 57.32
N THR A 69 53.75 -5.66 58.21
CA THR A 69 53.47 -4.23 58.07
C THR A 69 54.75 -3.44 57.79
N PRO A 70 54.68 -2.16 57.38
CA PRO A 70 55.87 -1.34 57.17
C PRO A 70 56.81 -1.29 58.40
N LYS A 71 56.25 -1.34 59.63
CA LYS A 71 57.04 -1.34 60.87
C LYS A 71 57.90 -2.59 61.00
N ASP A 72 57.38 -3.74 60.59
CA ASP A 72 58.09 -5.03 60.68
C ASP A 72 59.31 -5.04 59.74
N PHE A 73 59.22 -4.40 58.57
CA PHE A 73 60.35 -4.26 57.65
C PHE A 73 61.42 -3.28 58.14
N VAL A 74 61.03 -2.24 58.89
CA VAL A 74 61.98 -1.33 59.55
C VAL A 74 62.72 -2.02 60.69
N ILE A 75 62.04 -2.90 61.44
CA ILE A 75 62.67 -3.71 62.49
C ILE A 75 63.58 -4.77 61.86
N ALA A 76 63.12 -5.45 60.80
CA ALA A 76 63.88 -6.48 60.11
C ALA A 76 65.15 -5.96 59.43
N SER A 77 65.19 -4.69 58.98
CA SER A 77 66.40 -4.09 58.40
C SER A 77 67.50 -3.81 59.43
N GLN A 78 67.18 -3.85 60.72
CA GLN A 78 68.12 -3.67 61.84
C GLN A 78 68.62 -5.02 62.41
N LEU A 79 68.04 -6.14 62.00
CA LEU A 79 68.41 -7.49 62.45
C LEU A 79 69.48 -8.12 61.53
N PRO A 80 70.33 -9.03 62.04
CA PRO A 80 71.23 -9.84 61.22
C PRO A 80 70.46 -10.66 60.16
N ALA A 81 71.05 -10.88 58.98
CA ALA A 81 70.38 -11.52 57.84
C ALA A 81 69.80 -12.93 58.13
N GLU A 82 70.34 -13.64 59.13
CA GLU A 82 69.85 -14.96 59.58
C GLU A 82 68.53 -14.90 60.36
N GLN A 83 68.13 -13.73 60.88
CA GLN A 83 66.89 -13.51 61.65
C GLN A 83 65.80 -12.80 60.83
N ALA A 84 66.08 -12.48 59.56
CA ALA A 84 65.11 -11.87 58.67
C ALA A 84 64.00 -12.88 58.30
N PRO A 85 62.73 -12.43 58.15
CA PRO A 85 61.63 -13.30 57.77
C PRO A 85 61.91 -14.00 56.43
N PRO A 86 61.62 -15.31 56.30
CA PRO A 86 61.94 -16.07 55.10
C PRO A 86 61.19 -15.50 53.88
N ARG A 87 61.95 -15.06 52.87
CA ARG A 87 61.42 -14.49 51.64
C ARG A 87 61.61 -15.44 50.45
N LYS A 88 60.66 -15.40 49.52
CA LYS A 88 60.76 -16.02 48.19
C LYS A 88 60.64 -14.92 47.13
N LEU A 89 61.33 -15.08 46.01
CA LEU A 89 61.08 -14.24 44.83
C LEU A 89 59.97 -14.89 44.00
N VAL A 90 58.95 -14.13 43.66
CA VAL A 90 57.78 -14.61 42.92
C VAL A 90 57.46 -13.67 41.77
N ASN A 91 57.05 -14.24 40.65
CA ASN A 91 56.62 -13.45 39.50
C ASN A 91 55.21 -12.92 39.71
N VAL A 92 55.05 -11.60 39.57
CA VAL A 92 53.78 -10.90 39.53
C VAL A 92 53.65 -10.27 38.13
N PRO A 93 52.54 -10.46 37.41
CA PRO A 93 51.37 -11.23 37.80
C PRO A 93 51.62 -12.75 37.78
N GLY A 94 51.01 -13.48 38.71
CA GLY A 94 51.19 -14.93 38.82
C GLY A 94 50.33 -15.56 39.92
N LYS A 95 50.08 -16.86 39.79
CA LYS A 95 49.44 -17.65 40.86
C LYS A 95 50.47 -17.94 41.95
N TRP A 96 50.09 -17.78 43.20
CA TRP A 96 51.00 -18.04 44.32
C TRP A 96 51.05 -19.51 44.78
N ASN A 97 50.21 -20.39 44.20
CA ASN A 97 49.99 -21.76 44.69
C ASN A 97 51.31 -22.54 44.83
N ALA A 98 52.22 -22.41 43.85
CA ALA A 98 53.53 -23.06 43.86
C ALA A 98 54.50 -22.51 44.92
N TYR A 99 54.21 -21.34 45.50
CA TYR A 99 55.08 -20.64 46.44
C TYR A 99 54.64 -20.75 47.89
N LEU A 100 53.41 -21.21 48.16
CA LEU A 100 52.93 -21.59 49.49
C LEU A 100 53.57 -22.91 49.93
N SER A 101 53.77 -23.09 51.24
CA SER A 101 54.46 -24.27 51.82
C SER A 101 53.45 -25.09 52.65
N GLY A 102 53.39 -26.41 52.48
CA GLY A 102 52.49 -27.33 53.23
C GLY A 102 51.56 -28.19 52.35
N GLU A 103 50.71 -29.02 52.97
CA GLU A 103 49.68 -29.85 52.31
C GLU A 103 48.68 -29.02 51.46
N ASP A 104 48.54 -27.72 51.78
CA ASP A 104 47.69 -26.73 51.10
C ASP A 104 48.28 -26.08 49.84
N SER A 105 49.50 -26.46 49.42
CA SER A 105 50.12 -25.93 48.19
C SER A 105 49.27 -26.16 46.92
N SER A 106 48.44 -27.20 46.90
CA SER A 106 47.52 -27.49 45.79
C SER A 106 46.24 -26.64 45.80
N SER A 107 45.81 -26.15 46.98
CA SER A 107 44.52 -25.48 47.16
C SER A 107 44.59 -23.97 46.96
N GLY A 108 45.80 -23.38 47.02
CA GLY A 108 46.00 -21.93 46.89
C GLY A 108 45.42 -21.11 48.04
N ILE A 109 44.99 -21.80 49.10
CA ILE A 109 44.44 -21.24 50.32
C ILE A 109 45.59 -20.78 51.21
N GLY A 110 45.47 -19.59 51.78
CA GLY A 110 46.47 -19.05 52.70
C GLY A 110 46.55 -17.54 52.65
N TYR A 111 47.60 -17.01 53.28
CA TYR A 111 47.85 -15.58 53.41
C TYR A 111 49.34 -15.28 53.26
N GLY A 112 49.69 -14.04 52.93
CA GLY A 112 51.07 -13.63 52.76
C GLY A 112 51.23 -12.16 52.45
N THR A 113 52.48 -11.70 52.41
CA THR A 113 52.82 -10.30 52.12
C THR A 113 53.76 -10.20 50.92
N TYR A 114 53.41 -9.35 49.96
CA TYR A 114 54.26 -8.97 48.84
C TYR A 114 54.95 -7.64 49.13
N ARG A 115 56.18 -7.45 48.66
CA ARG A 115 56.93 -6.20 48.75
C ARG A 115 57.65 -5.90 47.44
N LEU A 116 57.54 -4.64 47.00
CA LEU A 116 58.24 -4.09 45.84
C LEU A 116 58.78 -2.69 46.19
N LYS A 117 60.02 -2.41 45.80
CA LYS A 117 60.59 -1.06 45.86
C LYS A 117 60.60 -0.45 44.46
N ILE A 118 60.12 0.77 44.33
CA ILE A 118 60.00 1.49 43.06
C ILE A 118 60.88 2.73 43.14
N GLN A 119 61.86 2.86 42.26
CA GLN A 119 62.69 4.07 42.14
C GLN A 119 62.00 5.06 41.21
N LEU A 120 61.84 6.32 41.62
CA LEU A 120 61.15 7.38 40.88
C LEU A 120 62.14 8.46 40.41
N PRO A 121 61.76 9.26 39.38
CA PRO A 121 62.51 10.45 39.00
C PRO A 121 62.61 11.47 40.16
N SER A 122 63.75 12.17 40.30
CA SER A 122 64.10 13.00 41.46
C SER A 122 63.16 14.21 41.71
N HIS A 123 62.85 14.48 43.00
CA HIS A 123 62.28 15.72 43.54
C HIS A 123 60.85 16.13 43.14
N LEU A 124 59.87 15.23 43.28
CA LEU A 124 58.46 15.62 43.20
C LEU A 124 57.72 15.19 44.48
N ARG A 125 57.22 16.18 45.24
CA ARG A 125 56.26 15.93 46.33
C ARG A 125 54.87 15.83 45.70
N GLU A 126 54.65 14.74 44.99
CA GLU A 126 53.43 14.49 44.22
C GLU A 126 52.60 13.36 44.83
N ILE A 127 51.31 13.36 44.50
CA ILE A 127 50.39 12.31 44.88
C ILE A 127 50.47 11.23 43.80
N TYR A 128 50.96 10.06 44.21
CA TYR A 128 50.96 8.87 43.37
C TYR A 128 49.81 7.95 43.76
N GLY A 129 49.35 7.19 42.78
CA GLY A 129 48.23 6.29 42.90
C GLY A 129 48.60 4.88 42.49
N VAL A 130 47.95 3.93 43.16
CA VAL A 130 47.90 2.54 42.77
C VAL A 130 46.48 2.21 42.35
N TYR A 131 46.33 1.56 41.20
CA TYR A 131 45.07 0.98 40.75
C TYR A 131 45.17 -0.55 40.76
N THR A 132 44.33 -1.17 41.58
CA THR A 132 44.25 -2.62 41.74
C THR A 132 43.24 -3.18 40.76
N SER A 133 43.65 -4.15 39.94
CA SER A 133 42.79 -4.81 38.97
C SER A 133 42.15 -6.06 39.56
N ASN A 134 42.94 -7.10 39.87
CA ASN A 134 42.41 -8.31 40.50
C ASN A 134 43.52 -9.03 41.27
N ILE A 135 43.41 -8.99 42.60
CA ILE A 135 44.32 -9.60 43.57
C ILE A 135 43.66 -10.87 44.17
N ARG A 136 42.83 -11.55 43.36
CA ARG A 136 41.97 -12.72 43.67
C ARG A 136 40.96 -12.53 44.80
N MET A 137 41.42 -12.17 46.01
CA MET A 137 40.63 -12.06 47.24
C MET A 137 41.15 -10.89 48.11
N ALA A 138 40.99 -11.00 49.43
CA ALA A 138 41.19 -9.91 50.37
C ALA A 138 42.61 -9.36 50.29
N ASN A 139 42.74 -8.04 50.21
CA ASN A 139 44.03 -7.37 50.17
C ASN A 139 44.04 -6.04 50.92
N ARG A 140 45.23 -5.64 51.35
CA ARG A 140 45.51 -4.37 52.00
C ARG A 140 46.85 -3.85 51.49
N ILE A 141 46.88 -2.58 51.08
CA ILE A 141 48.05 -1.96 50.44
C ILE A 141 48.59 -0.83 51.32
N TYR A 142 49.90 -0.86 51.52
CA TYR A 142 50.68 0.20 52.14
C TYR A 142 51.62 0.81 51.11
N LEU A 143 51.73 2.13 51.15
CA LEU A 143 52.68 2.92 50.39
C LEU A 143 53.60 3.61 51.40
N ASN A 144 54.87 3.26 51.38
CA ASN A 144 55.83 3.61 52.43
C ASN A 144 55.27 3.20 53.80
N ASN A 145 55.12 4.15 54.73
CA ASN A 145 54.69 3.91 56.09
C ASN A 145 53.17 4.05 56.30
N GLN A 146 52.39 4.33 55.25
CA GLN A 146 50.95 4.61 55.35
C GLN A 146 50.10 3.57 54.60
N MET A 147 48.99 3.16 55.22
CA MET A 147 47.96 2.34 54.55
C MET A 147 47.14 3.25 53.62
N ILE A 148 47.12 2.92 52.32
CA ILE A 148 46.48 3.75 51.28
C ILE A 148 45.17 3.16 50.76
N GLY A 149 44.92 1.86 50.97
CA GLY A 149 43.65 1.25 50.65
C GLY A 149 43.58 -0.25 50.91
N ALA A 150 42.37 -0.81 50.82
CA ALA A 150 42.09 -2.22 51.02
C ALA A 150 40.85 -2.65 50.22
N SER A 151 40.80 -3.92 49.85
CA SER A 151 39.58 -4.59 49.38
C SER A 151 39.38 -5.82 50.27
N GLY A 152 38.38 -5.76 51.15
CA GLY A 152 38.19 -6.75 52.21
C GLY A 152 39.17 -6.55 53.37
N ALA A 153 39.31 -7.59 54.20
CA ALA A 153 40.18 -7.60 55.36
C ALA A 153 41.01 -8.89 55.38
N PRO A 154 42.29 -8.84 54.95
CA PRO A 154 43.15 -10.03 55.03
C PRO A 154 43.45 -10.38 56.49
N ALA A 155 43.32 -11.67 56.81
CA ALA A 155 43.54 -12.24 58.13
C ALA A 155 44.22 -13.62 58.02
N THR A 156 44.76 -14.11 59.13
CA THR A 156 45.47 -15.40 59.21
C THR A 156 44.53 -16.60 59.19
N ASN A 157 43.23 -16.39 59.41
CA ASN A 157 42.19 -17.40 59.41
C ASN A 157 40.98 -16.92 58.57
N GLU A 158 40.13 -17.86 58.13
CA GLU A 158 38.92 -17.55 57.33
C GLU A 158 37.89 -16.71 58.10
N TYR A 159 37.66 -17.01 59.39
CA TYR A 159 36.60 -16.38 60.20
C TYR A 159 36.87 -14.91 60.54
N ASP A 160 38.14 -14.54 60.70
CA ASP A 160 38.56 -13.20 61.11
C ASP A 160 38.71 -12.25 59.90
N GLY A 161 38.69 -12.80 58.68
CA GLY A 161 38.91 -12.06 57.45
C GLY A 161 37.62 -11.80 56.66
N VAL A 162 37.60 -10.72 55.89
CA VAL A 162 36.52 -10.42 54.93
C VAL A 162 37.05 -10.57 53.52
N GLN A 163 36.55 -11.56 52.78
CA GLN A 163 36.95 -11.83 51.41
C GLN A 163 36.27 -10.85 50.45
N ASN A 164 37.04 -10.08 49.69
CA ASN A 164 36.53 -9.17 48.67
C ASN A 164 37.60 -8.94 47.60
N ASN A 165 37.20 -8.69 46.36
CA ASN A 165 38.12 -8.43 45.25
C ASN A 165 37.45 -7.52 44.22
N VAL A 166 37.08 -6.33 44.69
CA VAL A 166 36.62 -5.20 43.88
C VAL A 166 37.81 -4.29 43.58
N PRO A 167 38.04 -3.92 42.31
CA PRO A 167 39.06 -2.95 41.90
C PRO A 167 38.90 -1.60 42.61
N TYR A 168 40.00 -1.01 43.07
CA TYR A 168 40.00 0.32 43.69
C TYR A 168 41.27 1.10 43.38
N ILE A 169 41.15 2.43 43.47
CA ILE A 169 42.28 3.36 43.48
C ILE A 169 42.66 3.65 44.93
N ALA A 170 43.95 3.61 45.20
CA ALA A 170 44.53 4.05 46.46
C ALA A 170 45.57 5.14 46.16
N LEU A 171 45.42 6.31 46.76
CA LEU A 171 46.30 7.46 46.57
C LEU A 171 47.15 7.68 47.82
N GLY A 172 48.42 8.02 47.63
CA GLY A 172 49.34 8.34 48.71
C GLY A 172 50.32 9.43 48.33
N THR A 173 50.73 10.23 49.32
CA THR A 173 51.78 11.24 49.12
C THR A 173 53.13 10.58 49.18
N VAL A 174 53.94 10.79 48.14
CA VAL A 174 55.33 10.31 48.10
C VAL A 174 56.26 11.48 48.37
N ALA A 175 57.24 11.28 49.26
CA ALA A 175 58.28 12.24 49.55
C ALA A 175 59.63 11.52 49.40
N GLY A 176 60.35 11.82 48.31
CA GLY A 176 61.63 11.19 48.00
C GLY A 176 61.68 10.66 46.57
N ASP A 177 62.74 9.91 46.29
CA ASP A 177 63.08 9.28 45.02
C ASP A 177 62.77 7.76 45.01
N SER A 178 62.21 7.22 46.10
CA SER A 178 61.83 5.82 46.19
C SER A 178 60.49 5.63 46.90
N VAL A 179 59.77 4.59 46.48
CA VAL A 179 58.48 4.16 47.02
C VAL A 179 58.56 2.70 47.39
N GLU A 180 58.17 2.36 48.62
CA GLU A 180 57.98 0.99 49.06
C GLU A 180 56.49 0.63 48.99
N LEU A 181 56.16 -0.39 48.20
CA LEU A 181 54.80 -0.92 48.07
C LEU A 181 54.72 -2.27 48.78
N ILE A 182 53.86 -2.34 49.80
CA ILE A 182 53.61 -3.58 50.56
C ILE A 182 52.14 -3.98 50.34
N VAL A 183 51.91 -5.22 49.90
CA VAL A 183 50.57 -5.76 49.63
C VAL A 183 50.35 -7.01 50.48
N GLN A 184 49.51 -6.89 51.50
CA GLN A 184 49.02 -8.03 52.28
C GLN A 184 47.86 -8.68 51.54
N VAL A 185 47.84 -10.01 51.46
CA VAL A 185 46.76 -10.76 50.80
C VAL A 185 46.33 -11.98 51.62
N ALA A 186 45.06 -12.36 51.51
CA ALA A 186 44.53 -13.60 52.06
C ALA A 186 43.44 -14.18 51.15
N ASN A 187 43.50 -15.49 50.91
CA ASN A 187 42.57 -16.23 50.06
C ASN A 187 42.06 -17.48 50.79
N TYR A 188 40.76 -17.51 51.09
CA TYR A 188 40.07 -18.69 51.63
C TYR A 188 38.87 -19.12 50.77
N SER A 189 38.47 -18.31 49.80
CA SER A 189 37.25 -18.54 49.00
C SER A 189 37.49 -18.92 47.54
N TYR A 190 38.74 -19.06 47.08
CA TYR A 190 39.09 -19.41 45.70
C TYR A 190 40.22 -20.43 45.63
N ALA A 191 40.22 -21.29 44.61
CA ALA A 191 41.23 -22.34 44.39
C ALA A 191 42.62 -21.81 43.95
N THR A 192 42.71 -20.52 43.60
CA THR A 192 43.96 -19.86 43.23
C THR A 192 44.03 -18.51 43.89
N GLY A 193 45.21 -18.17 44.43
CA GLY A 193 45.46 -16.87 45.06
C GLY A 193 46.69 -16.18 44.49
N GLY A 194 47.05 -15.06 45.11
CA GLY A 194 48.13 -14.18 44.66
C GLY A 194 47.65 -13.08 43.71
N ILE A 195 48.59 -12.24 43.29
CA ILE A 195 48.36 -11.11 42.39
C ILE A 195 48.41 -11.64 40.95
N ILE A 196 47.26 -11.99 40.39
CA ILE A 196 47.14 -12.61 39.05
C ILE A 196 47.08 -11.61 37.88
N TYR A 197 46.90 -10.33 38.18
CA TYR A 197 46.96 -9.23 37.22
C TYR A 197 47.83 -8.13 37.81
N SER A 198 48.63 -7.48 36.96
CA SER A 198 49.55 -6.44 37.40
C SER A 198 48.81 -5.31 38.09
N ILE A 199 49.41 -4.81 39.16
CA ILE A 199 49.00 -3.58 39.81
C ILE A 199 49.52 -2.40 38.96
N THR A 200 48.69 -1.40 38.72
CA THR A 200 49.07 -0.23 37.91
C THR A 200 49.48 0.92 38.83
N PHE A 201 50.59 1.59 38.52
CA PHE A 201 51.15 2.69 39.30
C PHE A 201 51.34 3.94 38.42
N GLY A 202 51.03 5.11 38.94
CA GLY A 202 51.19 6.38 38.22
C GLY A 202 50.80 7.59 39.04
N ASP A 203 50.86 8.78 38.46
CA ASP A 203 50.36 10.00 39.09
C ASP A 203 48.84 9.96 39.28
N GLN A 204 48.33 10.78 40.21
CA GLN A 204 46.91 10.84 40.53
C GLN A 204 46.01 11.05 39.30
N HIS A 205 46.36 11.97 38.41
CA HIS A 205 45.51 12.32 37.28
C HIS A 205 45.44 11.17 36.27
N THR A 206 46.58 10.55 35.95
CA THR A 206 46.65 9.42 35.01
C THR A 206 45.89 8.20 35.52
N ILE A 207 46.01 7.88 36.82
CA ILE A 207 45.34 6.71 37.41
C ILE A 207 43.81 6.89 37.44
N ILE A 208 43.32 8.07 37.85
CA ILE A 208 41.88 8.37 37.85
C ILE A 208 41.33 8.30 36.42
N LYS A 209 41.99 8.96 35.47
CA LYS A 209 41.59 8.97 34.06
C LYS A 209 41.52 7.55 33.47
N ASN A 210 42.51 6.70 33.75
CA ASN A 210 42.52 5.32 33.26
C ASN A 210 41.32 4.52 33.80
N ARG A 211 41.01 4.66 35.09
CA ARG A 211 39.86 3.97 35.69
C ARG A 211 38.53 4.49 35.15
N GLU A 212 38.35 5.81 35.04
CA GLU A 212 37.13 6.39 34.47
C GLU A 212 36.90 5.88 33.04
N MET A 213 37.96 5.76 32.25
CA MET A 213 37.89 5.21 30.90
C MET A 213 37.49 3.72 30.91
N ASP A 214 37.97 2.93 31.88
CA ASP A 214 37.59 1.52 32.01
C ASP A 214 36.14 1.34 32.49
N ILE A 215 35.66 2.20 33.40
CA ILE A 215 34.24 2.26 33.79
C ILE A 215 33.37 2.65 32.59
N LEU A 216 33.74 3.70 31.84
CA LEU A 216 33.03 4.14 30.64
C LEU A 216 32.92 3.02 29.61
N ARG A 217 34.04 2.33 29.32
CA ARG A 217 34.06 1.17 28.40
C ARG A 217 33.13 0.06 28.90
N GLY A 218 33.15 -0.25 30.19
CA GLY A 218 32.26 -1.23 30.79
C GLY A 218 30.79 -0.85 30.66
N ALA A 219 30.43 0.40 30.94
CA ALA A 219 29.07 0.92 30.80
C ALA A 219 28.57 0.87 29.34
N LEU A 220 29.43 1.15 28.37
CA LEU A 220 29.13 1.06 26.94
C LEU A 220 28.85 -0.40 26.53
N ILE A 221 29.67 -1.35 26.98
CA ILE A 221 29.47 -2.78 26.73
C ILE A 221 28.14 -3.26 27.34
N ILE A 222 27.85 -2.88 28.59
CA ILE A 222 26.59 -3.23 29.28
C ILE A 222 25.39 -2.70 28.49
N SER A 223 25.42 -1.42 28.10
CA SER A 223 24.37 -0.79 27.30
C SER A 223 24.20 -1.48 25.94
N GLY A 224 25.30 -1.91 25.34
CA GLY A 224 25.33 -2.67 24.09
C GLY A 224 24.60 -4.02 24.18
N PHE A 225 24.46 -4.62 25.36
CA PHE A 225 23.65 -5.83 25.55
C PHE A 225 22.24 -5.51 26.06
N LEU A 226 22.09 -4.51 26.93
CA LEU A 226 20.80 -4.15 27.51
C LEU A 226 19.81 -3.70 26.43
N ILE A 227 20.22 -2.78 25.55
CA ILE A 227 19.31 -2.18 24.55
C ILE A 227 18.82 -3.25 23.55
N PRO A 228 19.69 -4.03 22.87
CA PRO A 228 19.23 -5.09 21.98
C PRO A 228 18.49 -6.20 22.72
N GLY A 229 18.87 -6.50 23.97
CA GLY A 229 18.21 -7.50 24.80
C GLY A 229 16.74 -7.15 25.07
N LEU A 230 16.48 -5.94 25.57
CA LEU A 230 15.11 -5.44 25.79
C LEU A 230 14.33 -5.33 24.48
N PHE A 231 14.96 -4.85 23.41
CA PHE A 231 14.32 -4.75 22.10
C PHE A 231 13.87 -6.12 21.56
N CYS A 232 14.70 -7.15 21.66
CA CYS A 232 14.34 -8.50 21.23
C CYS A 232 13.18 -9.09 22.07
N LEU A 233 13.18 -8.83 23.39
CA LEU A 233 12.09 -9.27 24.27
C LEU A 233 10.78 -8.54 23.96
N LEU A 234 10.83 -7.24 23.67
CA LEU A 234 9.67 -6.45 23.24
C LEU A 234 9.10 -7.02 21.93
N LEU A 235 9.94 -7.27 20.93
CA LEU A 235 9.51 -7.89 19.67
C LEU A 235 8.92 -9.29 19.88
N TYR A 236 9.43 -10.07 20.84
CA TYR A 236 8.85 -11.35 21.21
C TYR A 236 7.46 -11.21 21.85
N VAL A 237 7.25 -10.22 22.73
CA VAL A 237 5.93 -9.95 23.32
C VAL A 237 4.92 -9.61 22.23
N LEU A 238 5.32 -8.82 21.24
CA LEU A 238 4.50 -8.47 20.08
C LEU A 238 4.26 -9.68 19.15
N ARG A 239 5.23 -10.59 19.02
CA ARG A 239 5.13 -11.77 18.14
C ARG A 239 5.59 -13.06 18.84
N ARG A 240 4.71 -13.62 19.69
CA ARG A 240 5.00 -14.82 20.50
C ARG A 240 5.32 -16.09 19.70
N GLN A 241 5.02 -16.10 18.40
CA GLN A 241 5.35 -17.22 17.50
C GLN A 241 6.86 -17.35 17.26
N GLU A 242 7.62 -16.25 17.30
CA GLU A 242 9.06 -16.25 17.04
C GLU A 242 9.86 -16.38 18.35
N ARG A 243 9.85 -17.57 18.94
CA ARG A 243 10.54 -17.89 20.21
C ARG A 243 12.05 -17.62 20.17
N GLY A 244 12.65 -17.60 18.98
CA GLY A 244 14.05 -17.29 18.80
C GLY A 244 14.46 -15.89 19.28
N LEU A 245 13.56 -14.89 19.16
CA LEU A 245 13.78 -13.54 19.66
C LEU A 245 13.84 -13.49 21.20
N MET A 246 13.02 -14.30 21.88
CA MET A 246 13.09 -14.46 23.32
C MET A 246 14.46 -14.98 23.76
N PHE A 247 14.96 -16.02 23.09
CA PHE A 247 16.27 -16.59 23.41
C PHE A 247 17.42 -15.64 23.10
N LEU A 248 17.33 -14.84 22.02
CA LEU A 248 18.32 -13.80 21.73
C LEU A 248 18.30 -12.67 22.78
N GLY A 249 17.13 -12.27 23.24
CA GLY A 249 17.00 -11.30 24.34
C GLY A 249 17.58 -11.81 25.65
N LEU A 250 17.27 -13.06 26.03
CA LEU A 250 17.81 -13.69 27.23
C LEU A 250 19.31 -13.97 27.15
N PHE A 251 19.83 -14.28 25.94
CA PHE A 251 21.26 -14.33 25.67
C PHE A 251 21.91 -12.97 25.99
N CYS A 252 21.36 -11.87 25.47
CA CYS A 252 21.88 -10.53 25.74
C CYS A 252 21.86 -10.18 27.23
N LEU A 253 20.77 -10.47 27.95
CA LEU A 253 20.68 -10.20 29.39
C LEU A 253 21.67 -11.04 30.20
N SER A 254 21.84 -12.32 29.85
CA SER A 254 22.81 -13.20 30.52
C SER A 254 24.24 -12.72 30.26
N SER A 255 24.53 -12.33 29.01
CA SER A 255 25.79 -11.70 28.62
C SER A 255 26.06 -10.39 29.34
N MET A 256 25.04 -9.55 29.52
CA MET A 256 25.12 -8.30 30.27
C MET A 256 25.52 -8.57 31.72
N ILE A 257 24.79 -9.47 32.41
CA ILE A 257 25.08 -9.85 33.80
C ILE A 257 26.52 -10.40 33.90
N PHE A 258 26.90 -11.29 32.98
CA PHE A 258 28.26 -11.82 32.93
C PHE A 258 29.31 -10.71 32.79
N MET A 259 29.11 -9.75 31.88
CA MET A 259 30.01 -8.60 31.71
C MET A 259 30.07 -7.69 32.95
N MET A 260 28.96 -7.48 33.65
CA MET A 260 28.93 -6.68 34.89
C MET A 260 29.76 -7.30 36.03
N THR A 261 29.96 -8.62 35.99
CA THR A 261 30.82 -9.35 36.93
C THR A 261 32.29 -9.41 36.50
N GLN A 262 32.68 -8.83 35.35
CA GLN A 262 34.06 -8.78 34.86
C GLN A 262 34.67 -7.38 35.04
N GLY A 263 35.98 -7.25 34.82
CA GLY A 263 36.71 -5.97 34.92
C GLY A 263 36.45 -5.24 36.25
N GLU A 264 35.95 -4.00 36.14
CA GLU A 264 35.58 -3.07 37.23
C GLU A 264 34.49 -3.55 38.19
N ARG A 265 33.87 -4.71 37.95
CA ARG A 265 32.79 -5.27 38.78
C ARG A 265 31.66 -4.26 38.97
N ILE A 266 31.16 -3.72 37.85
CA ILE A 266 30.13 -2.67 37.82
C ILE A 266 28.88 -3.06 38.63
N ILE A 267 28.57 -4.36 38.74
CA ILE A 267 27.46 -4.83 39.58
C ILE A 267 27.59 -4.43 41.05
N VAL A 268 28.80 -4.45 41.62
CA VAL A 268 29.05 -4.06 43.02
C VAL A 268 29.02 -2.55 43.18
N GLN A 269 29.41 -1.80 42.15
CA GLN A 269 29.30 -0.34 42.16
C GLN A 269 27.84 0.12 42.13
N LEU A 270 26.97 -0.60 41.41
CA LEU A 270 25.53 -0.36 41.38
C LEU A 270 24.81 -0.84 42.64
N LEU A 271 25.28 -1.96 43.24
CA LEU A 271 24.72 -2.57 44.44
C LEU A 271 25.83 -2.76 45.49
N PRO A 272 26.19 -1.71 46.26
CA PRO A 272 27.30 -1.76 47.21
C PRO A 272 27.14 -2.80 48.33
N ASP A 273 25.89 -3.07 48.74
CA ASP A 273 25.58 -4.00 49.83
C ASP A 273 25.58 -5.47 49.39
N LEU A 274 25.85 -5.76 48.11
CA LEU A 274 25.83 -7.12 47.58
C LEU A 274 27.03 -7.93 48.11
N PRO A 275 26.82 -9.07 48.79
CA PRO A 275 27.93 -9.90 49.25
C PRO A 275 28.79 -10.39 48.08
N TYR A 276 30.11 -10.26 48.20
CA TYR A 276 31.02 -10.67 47.13
C TYR A 276 30.92 -12.17 46.79
N SER A 277 30.58 -13.02 47.76
CA SER A 277 30.30 -14.43 47.55
C SER A 277 29.15 -14.68 46.55
N PHE A 278 28.17 -13.78 46.48
CA PHE A 278 27.11 -13.83 45.49
C PHE A 278 27.62 -13.51 44.08
N VAL A 279 28.50 -12.50 43.96
CA VAL A 279 29.14 -12.15 42.67
C VAL A 279 29.94 -13.34 42.12
N LEU A 280 30.65 -14.06 42.98
CA LEU A 280 31.39 -15.28 42.61
C LEU A 280 30.51 -16.43 42.11
N LYS A 281 29.24 -16.49 42.54
CA LYS A 281 28.24 -17.45 42.01
C LYS A 281 27.57 -16.94 40.74
N LEU A 282 27.27 -15.65 40.69
CA LEU A 282 26.56 -15.04 39.57
C LEU A 282 27.39 -15.09 38.27
N GLN A 283 28.71 -14.93 38.38
CA GLN A 283 29.63 -14.97 37.24
C GLN A 283 29.57 -16.30 36.46
N PRO A 284 29.79 -17.48 37.06
CA PRO A 284 29.67 -18.75 36.33
C PRO A 284 28.24 -19.05 35.89
N ILE A 285 27.22 -18.75 36.70
CA ILE A 285 25.80 -18.99 36.34
C ILE A 285 25.41 -18.24 35.07
N SER A 286 25.74 -16.95 35.01
CA SER A 286 25.47 -16.12 33.83
C SER A 286 26.22 -16.64 32.61
N SER A 287 27.45 -17.14 32.76
CA SER A 287 28.20 -17.75 31.66
C SER A 287 27.54 -19.04 31.11
N VAL A 288 27.00 -19.90 31.98
CA VAL A 288 26.27 -21.10 31.56
C VAL A 288 24.99 -20.72 30.80
N PHE A 289 24.27 -19.70 31.25
CA PHE A 289 23.09 -19.19 30.54
C PHE A 289 23.41 -18.67 29.14
N VAL A 290 24.55 -17.97 28.95
CA VAL A 290 25.02 -17.53 27.62
C VAL A 290 25.11 -18.71 26.66
N TYR A 291 25.77 -19.81 27.06
CA TYR A 291 25.88 -21.01 26.23
C TYR A 291 24.54 -21.75 26.05
N TYR A 292 23.70 -21.77 27.08
CA TYR A 292 22.38 -22.39 27.00
C TYR A 292 21.47 -21.69 25.98
N PHE A 293 21.39 -20.35 26.01
CA PHE A 293 20.57 -19.59 25.09
C PHE A 293 21.14 -19.63 23.67
N LEU A 294 22.47 -19.68 23.52
CA LEU A 294 23.12 -19.91 22.24
C LEU A 294 22.61 -21.19 21.55
N LEU A 295 22.52 -22.30 22.29
CA LEU A 295 21.96 -23.57 21.80
C LEU A 295 20.46 -23.46 21.46
N CYS A 296 19.69 -22.73 22.27
CA CYS A 296 18.26 -22.52 22.02
C CYS A 296 18.00 -21.74 20.74
N ILE A 297 18.78 -20.69 20.46
CA ILE A 297 18.69 -19.89 19.24
C ILE A 297 18.88 -20.77 18.01
N VAL A 298 19.93 -21.60 17.97
CA VAL A 298 20.20 -22.48 16.82
C VAL A 298 19.13 -23.55 16.65
N ASN A 299 18.65 -24.13 17.75
CA ASN A 299 17.58 -25.12 17.69
C ASN A 299 16.30 -24.57 17.04
N GLU A 300 15.98 -23.29 17.30
CA GLU A 300 14.81 -22.62 16.72
C GLU A 300 15.03 -22.17 15.28
N MET A 301 16.26 -21.75 14.95
CA MET A 301 16.60 -21.22 13.63
C MET A 301 16.88 -22.30 12.58
N LEU A 302 17.36 -23.48 13.00
CA LEU A 302 17.71 -24.61 12.12
C LEU A 302 16.97 -25.89 12.52
N PRO A 303 15.62 -25.92 12.44
CA PRO A 303 14.84 -27.11 12.78
C PRO A 303 15.22 -28.29 11.87
N GLY A 304 15.37 -29.48 12.45
CA GLY A 304 15.66 -30.73 11.72
C GLY A 304 17.14 -31.02 11.42
N ILE A 305 18.05 -30.14 11.84
CA ILE A 305 19.52 -30.37 11.78
C ILE A 305 20.05 -30.78 13.14
N VAL A 306 19.50 -30.16 14.18
CA VAL A 306 19.81 -30.45 15.57
C VAL A 306 19.26 -31.82 15.95
N HIS A 307 20.11 -32.67 16.51
CA HIS A 307 19.69 -33.94 17.08
C HIS A 307 19.00 -33.69 18.43
N SER A 308 17.70 -34.00 18.51
CA SER A 308 16.86 -33.72 19.68
C SER A 308 17.38 -34.32 20.99
N LYS A 309 17.98 -35.53 20.94
CA LYS A 309 18.61 -36.18 22.11
C LYS A 309 19.83 -35.42 22.62
N VAL A 310 20.71 -35.01 21.71
CA VAL A 310 21.93 -34.25 22.05
C VAL A 310 21.56 -32.89 22.64
N MET A 311 20.62 -32.20 22.03
CA MET A 311 20.12 -30.91 22.53
C MET A 311 19.49 -31.03 23.92
N ARG A 312 18.70 -32.09 24.17
CA ARG A 312 18.11 -32.34 25.49
C ARG A 312 19.17 -32.64 26.54
N PHE A 313 20.18 -33.43 26.20
CA PHE A 313 21.31 -33.73 27.09
C PHE A 313 22.09 -32.46 27.43
N LEU A 314 22.48 -31.65 26.44
CA LEU A 314 23.24 -30.42 26.67
C LEU A 314 22.44 -29.41 27.52
N LYS A 315 21.13 -29.29 27.31
CA LYS A 315 20.25 -28.44 28.13
C LYS A 315 20.13 -28.95 29.56
N TRP A 316 19.97 -30.27 29.74
CA TRP A 316 19.93 -30.87 31.07
C TRP A 316 21.26 -30.67 31.81
N PHE A 317 22.38 -30.87 31.12
CA PHE A 317 23.71 -30.70 31.69
C PHE A 317 23.97 -29.24 32.10
N ALA A 318 23.55 -28.27 31.28
CA ALA A 318 23.57 -26.84 31.64
C ALA A 318 22.69 -26.53 32.87
N GLY A 319 21.49 -27.11 32.95
CA GLY A 319 20.61 -26.97 34.10
C GLY A 319 21.24 -27.56 35.38
N PHE A 320 21.86 -28.73 35.26
CA PHE A 320 22.59 -29.38 36.35
C PHE A 320 23.74 -28.51 36.85
N THR A 321 24.53 -27.89 35.95
CA THR A 321 25.63 -27.01 36.36
C THR A 321 25.15 -25.74 37.05
N ILE A 322 24.04 -25.14 36.60
CA ILE A 322 23.44 -23.99 37.30
C ILE A 322 23.00 -24.38 38.72
N VAL A 323 22.34 -25.53 38.88
CA VAL A 323 21.91 -26.01 40.21
C VAL A 323 23.12 -26.29 41.09
N LEU A 324 24.17 -26.90 40.55
CA LEU A 324 25.42 -27.14 41.26
C LEU A 324 26.07 -25.83 41.74
N GLU A 325 26.09 -24.80 40.90
CA GLU A 325 26.65 -23.47 41.21
C GLU A 325 25.83 -22.72 42.28
N LEU A 326 24.51 -22.90 42.29
CA LEU A 326 23.65 -22.32 43.32
C LEU A 326 23.91 -22.94 44.70
N VAL A 327 24.06 -24.27 44.76
CA VAL A 327 24.17 -25.01 46.03
C VAL A 327 25.60 -25.05 46.57
N ALA A 328 26.61 -25.19 45.70
CA ALA A 328 27.99 -25.38 46.13
C ALA A 328 28.64 -24.10 46.69
N THR A 329 29.76 -24.27 47.40
CA THR A 329 30.58 -23.16 47.89
C THR A 329 31.43 -22.56 46.75
N PRO A 330 31.75 -21.25 46.80
CA PRO A 330 32.60 -20.61 45.78
C PRO A 330 33.96 -21.32 45.59
N LEU A 331 34.54 -21.82 46.68
CA LEU A 331 35.78 -22.58 46.65
C LEU A 331 35.64 -23.86 45.83
N PHE A 332 34.56 -24.64 46.03
CA PHE A 332 34.30 -25.86 45.25
C PHE A 332 34.08 -25.55 43.77
N ILE A 333 33.31 -24.51 43.45
CA ILE A 333 33.07 -24.09 42.06
C ILE A 333 34.35 -23.63 41.38
N SER A 334 35.23 -22.90 42.07
CA SER A 334 36.51 -22.48 41.51
C SER A 334 37.45 -23.65 41.16
N LYS A 335 37.33 -24.80 41.84
CA LYS A 335 38.05 -26.03 41.47
C LYS A 335 37.47 -26.68 40.20
N LEU A 336 36.18 -26.49 39.94
CA LEU A 336 35.49 -27.00 38.74
C LEU A 336 35.56 -26.04 37.55
N GLU A 337 36.21 -24.88 37.68
CA GLU A 337 36.28 -23.85 36.63
C GLU A 337 36.77 -24.42 35.28
N THR A 338 37.77 -25.31 35.28
CA THR A 338 38.26 -25.98 34.06
C THR A 338 37.21 -26.90 33.42
N LEU A 339 36.41 -27.60 34.23
CA LEU A 339 35.33 -28.46 33.72
C LEU A 339 34.20 -27.62 33.13
N ILE A 340 33.85 -26.51 33.76
CA ILE A 340 32.85 -25.54 33.26
C ILE A 340 33.32 -24.92 31.93
N MET A 341 34.61 -24.58 31.80
CA MET A 341 35.20 -24.13 30.55
C MET A 341 35.14 -25.22 29.46
N ALA A 342 35.46 -26.48 29.80
CA ALA A 342 35.37 -27.60 28.88
C ALA A 342 33.93 -27.83 28.38
N GLN A 343 32.94 -27.68 29.26
CA GLN A 343 31.53 -27.70 28.88
C GLN A 343 31.18 -26.59 27.89
N GLY A 344 31.59 -25.35 28.16
CA GLY A 344 31.38 -24.22 27.23
C GLY A 344 32.00 -24.47 25.86
N LEU A 345 33.21 -25.05 25.82
CA LEU A 345 33.88 -25.46 24.59
C LEU A 345 33.07 -26.50 23.81
N VAL A 346 32.56 -27.55 24.47
CA VAL A 346 31.72 -28.57 23.83
C VAL A 346 30.47 -27.95 23.21
N MET A 347 29.83 -26.99 23.90
CA MET A 347 28.66 -26.29 23.39
C MET A 347 28.98 -25.41 22.16
N ILE A 348 30.11 -24.70 22.18
CA ILE A 348 30.59 -23.90 21.04
C ILE A 348 30.93 -24.80 19.84
N VAL A 349 31.64 -25.91 20.06
CA VAL A 349 31.99 -26.85 18.97
C VAL A 349 30.73 -27.45 18.36
N TYR A 350 29.76 -27.84 19.20
CA TYR A 350 28.47 -28.33 18.71
C TYR A 350 27.70 -27.27 17.92
N TYR A 351 27.70 -26.01 18.40
CA TYR A 351 27.12 -24.88 17.68
C TYR A 351 27.74 -24.72 16.27
N ILE A 352 29.07 -24.71 16.18
CA ILE A 352 29.82 -24.61 14.92
C ILE A 352 29.43 -25.76 13.98
N TYR A 353 29.40 -26.99 14.51
CA TYR A 353 28.98 -28.18 13.76
C TYR A 353 27.56 -28.02 13.16
N VAL A 354 26.59 -27.55 13.96
CA VAL A 354 25.21 -27.38 13.49
C VAL A 354 25.11 -26.33 12.39
N ILE A 355 25.82 -25.20 12.51
CA ILE A 355 25.84 -24.18 11.45
C ILE A 355 26.46 -24.70 10.17
N ILE A 356 27.63 -25.34 10.25
CA ILE A 356 28.30 -25.88 9.06
C ILE A 356 27.37 -26.89 8.34
N ARG A 357 26.72 -27.76 9.11
CA ARG A 357 25.73 -28.71 8.57
C ARG A 357 24.49 -28.00 8.00
N GLY A 358 24.07 -26.89 8.61
CA GLY A 358 22.95 -26.04 8.16
C GLY A 358 23.20 -25.32 6.86
N VAL A 359 24.33 -24.64 6.74
CA VAL A 359 24.77 -24.00 5.50
C VAL A 359 24.94 -25.06 4.38
N GLY A 360 25.46 -26.24 4.72
CA GLY A 360 25.63 -27.36 3.79
C GLY A 360 24.34 -27.86 3.13
N ARG A 361 23.17 -27.71 3.77
CA ARG A 361 21.86 -28.11 3.20
C ARG A 361 21.27 -27.10 2.20
N LYS A 362 22.01 -26.05 1.81
CA LYS A 362 21.62 -24.98 0.85
C LYS A 362 20.40 -24.12 1.21
N VAL A 363 19.57 -24.52 2.18
CA VAL A 363 18.38 -23.78 2.66
C VAL A 363 18.76 -22.55 3.49
N TYR A 364 19.98 -22.49 4.04
CA TYR A 364 20.41 -21.48 5.02
C TYR A 364 21.74 -20.78 4.66
N ALA A 365 22.05 -20.62 3.37
CA ALA A 365 23.29 -19.97 2.90
C ALA A 365 23.20 -18.43 2.95
N ASP A 366 22.90 -17.87 4.11
CA ASP A 366 22.75 -16.44 4.34
C ASP A 366 24.06 -15.79 4.83
N PRO A 367 24.50 -14.62 4.32
CA PRO A 367 25.67 -13.89 4.85
C PRO A 367 25.67 -13.72 6.37
N TYR A 368 24.51 -13.55 7.00
CA TYR A 368 24.45 -13.38 8.46
C TYR A 368 24.84 -14.65 9.24
N TRP A 369 24.61 -15.85 8.68
CA TRP A 369 25.10 -17.09 9.30
C TRP A 369 26.63 -17.16 9.29
N PHE A 370 27.25 -16.70 8.20
CA PHE A 370 28.71 -16.60 8.11
C PHE A 370 29.29 -15.61 9.11
N LEU A 371 28.67 -14.43 9.23
CA LEU A 371 29.08 -13.42 10.22
C LEU A 371 28.97 -13.97 11.64
N SER A 372 27.89 -14.70 11.96
CA SER A 372 27.74 -15.31 13.28
C SER A 372 28.77 -16.41 13.58
N LEU A 373 29.10 -17.23 12.58
CA LEU A 373 30.11 -18.28 12.69
C LEU A 373 31.50 -17.65 12.91
N GLN A 374 31.82 -16.61 12.14
CA GLN A 374 33.06 -15.85 12.29
C GLN A 374 33.18 -15.30 13.71
N SER A 375 32.15 -14.60 14.21
CA SER A 375 32.21 -14.02 15.55
C SER A 375 32.41 -15.05 16.65
N ILE A 376 31.80 -16.24 16.54
CA ILE A 376 32.00 -17.30 17.53
C ILE A 376 33.40 -17.91 17.46
N VAL A 377 33.96 -18.09 16.25
CA VAL A 377 35.34 -18.57 16.11
C VAL A 377 36.32 -17.55 16.67
N MET A 378 36.14 -16.25 16.38
CA MET A 378 36.97 -15.18 16.94
C MET A 378 36.83 -15.07 18.45
N MET A 379 35.61 -15.20 18.97
CA MET A 379 35.36 -15.22 20.42
C MET A 379 36.05 -16.42 21.09
N MET A 380 36.02 -17.59 20.47
CA MET A 380 36.71 -18.79 20.95
C MET A 380 38.23 -18.59 20.96
N LEU A 381 38.81 -18.08 19.87
CA LEU A 381 40.24 -17.78 19.78
C LEU A 381 40.68 -16.74 20.82
N ALA A 382 39.95 -15.63 20.94
CA ALA A 382 40.22 -14.60 21.94
C ALA A 382 40.10 -15.13 23.38
N SER A 383 39.13 -16.02 23.63
CA SER A 383 38.95 -16.67 24.94
C SER A 383 40.11 -17.61 25.27
N MET A 384 40.61 -18.39 24.28
CA MET A 384 41.80 -19.22 24.45
C MET A 384 43.04 -18.37 24.73
N MET A 385 43.25 -17.29 23.98
CA MET A 385 44.40 -16.39 24.22
C MET A 385 44.36 -15.75 25.61
N ARG A 386 43.18 -15.34 26.07
CA ARG A 386 42.99 -14.84 27.45
C ARG A 386 43.26 -15.93 28.49
N ALA A 387 42.81 -17.16 28.26
CA ALA A 387 43.03 -18.28 29.17
C ALA A 387 44.52 -18.64 29.34
N TYR A 388 45.33 -18.48 28.28
CA TYR A 388 46.79 -18.66 28.31
C TYR A 388 47.56 -17.41 28.75
N GLY A 389 46.88 -16.30 29.05
CA GLY A 389 47.52 -15.07 29.55
C GLY A 389 48.14 -14.18 28.47
N PHE A 390 47.92 -14.46 27.19
CA PHE A 390 48.43 -13.63 26.08
C PHE A 390 47.67 -12.32 25.88
N MET A 391 46.44 -12.23 26.40
CA MET A 391 45.62 -11.02 26.35
C MET A 391 44.95 -10.79 27.71
N GLU A 392 45.16 -9.61 28.29
CA GLU A 392 44.49 -9.22 29.55
C GLU A 392 43.11 -8.60 29.32
N SER A 393 42.90 -7.91 28.18
CA SER A 393 41.66 -7.19 27.89
C SER A 393 40.55 -8.12 27.37
N ALA A 394 39.37 -8.02 27.99
CA ALA A 394 38.15 -8.73 27.57
C ALA A 394 37.35 -7.98 26.48
N MET A 395 37.86 -6.85 25.99
CA MET A 395 37.11 -5.94 25.10
C MET A 395 36.77 -6.59 23.75
N LEU A 396 37.71 -7.33 23.17
CA LEU A 396 37.49 -7.98 21.88
C LEU A 396 36.39 -9.05 21.96
N ILE A 397 36.37 -9.86 23.02
CA ILE A 397 35.32 -10.86 23.27
C ILE A 397 33.95 -10.18 23.31
N SER A 398 33.86 -9.01 23.95
CA SER A 398 32.62 -8.24 24.05
C SER A 398 32.14 -7.73 22.69
N PHE A 399 33.05 -7.21 21.86
CA PHE A 399 32.72 -6.74 20.52
C PHE A 399 32.28 -7.88 19.59
N GLU A 400 32.97 -9.02 19.61
CA GLU A 400 32.56 -10.19 18.81
C GLU A 400 31.20 -10.73 19.26
N MET A 401 30.91 -10.71 20.56
CA MET A 401 29.61 -11.12 21.08
C MET A 401 28.49 -10.14 20.69
N LEU A 402 28.76 -8.83 20.60
CA LEU A 402 27.80 -7.86 20.05
C LEU A 402 27.60 -8.05 18.55
N LEU A 403 28.68 -8.27 17.79
CA LEU A 403 28.61 -8.55 16.35
C LEU A 403 27.76 -9.80 16.08
N PHE A 404 27.91 -10.82 16.92
CA PHE A 404 27.06 -12.01 16.92
C PHE A 404 25.56 -11.69 17.12
N VAL A 405 25.24 -10.81 18.08
CA VAL A 405 23.85 -10.37 18.35
C VAL A 405 23.28 -9.66 17.12
N PHE A 406 24.04 -8.72 16.53
CA PHE A 406 23.61 -8.02 15.31
C PHE A 406 23.42 -8.95 14.12
N ALA A 407 24.31 -9.95 13.95
CA ALA A 407 24.16 -10.95 12.90
C ALA A 407 22.85 -11.75 13.05
N HIS A 408 22.51 -12.18 14.27
CA HIS A 408 21.26 -12.89 14.54
C HIS A 408 20.03 -11.98 14.42
N ALA A 409 20.10 -10.73 14.90
CA ALA A 409 19.04 -9.75 14.69
C ALA A 409 18.76 -9.54 13.19
N GLY A 410 19.81 -9.49 12.36
CA GLY A 410 19.70 -9.45 10.90
C GLY A 410 19.01 -10.68 10.29
N LEU A 411 19.34 -11.89 10.77
CA LEU A 411 18.64 -13.13 10.36
C LEU A 411 17.14 -13.07 10.69
N PHE A 412 16.79 -12.64 11.91
CA PHE A 412 15.40 -12.48 12.31
C PHE A 412 14.68 -11.41 11.48
N ALA A 413 15.31 -10.26 11.25
CA ALA A 413 14.75 -9.20 10.42
C ALA A 413 14.45 -9.72 9.00
N LYS A 414 15.39 -10.45 8.39
CA LYS A 414 15.17 -11.03 7.05
C LYS A 414 14.06 -12.08 7.03
N ARG A 415 14.03 -12.97 8.02
CA ARG A 415 12.95 -13.96 8.17
C ARG A 415 11.59 -13.29 8.38
N PHE A 416 11.56 -12.21 9.15
CA PHE A 416 10.37 -11.39 9.39
C PHE A 416 9.86 -10.77 8.09
N THR A 417 10.74 -10.11 7.32
CA THR A 417 10.38 -9.54 6.02
C THR A 417 9.87 -10.59 5.03
N LYS A 418 10.49 -11.78 5.02
CA LYS A 418 10.03 -12.89 4.17
C LYS A 418 8.62 -13.34 4.56
N SER A 419 8.36 -13.50 5.85
CA SER A 419 7.05 -13.89 6.37
C SER A 419 5.96 -12.83 6.08
N ILE A 420 6.28 -11.53 6.16
CA ILE A 420 5.34 -10.47 5.79
C ILE A 420 4.99 -10.55 4.30
N ARG A 421 5.99 -10.66 3.42
CA ARG A 421 5.75 -10.77 1.98
C ARG A 421 4.91 -11.99 1.61
N GLU A 422 5.13 -13.13 2.28
CA GLU A 422 4.31 -14.33 2.08
C GLU A 422 2.85 -14.09 2.48
N VAL A 423 2.60 -13.38 3.57
CA VAL A 423 1.25 -12.99 4.02
C VAL A 423 0.60 -12.01 3.03
N GLU A 424 1.33 -10.99 2.58
CA GLU A 424 0.84 -10.03 1.58
C GLU A 424 0.47 -10.75 0.27
N GLN A 425 1.34 -11.61 -0.24
CA GLN A 425 1.09 -12.40 -1.45
C GLN A 425 -0.11 -13.35 -1.30
N LEU A 426 -0.27 -13.96 -0.13
CA LEU A 426 -1.41 -14.83 0.12
C LEU A 426 -2.72 -14.02 0.20
N SER A 427 -2.68 -12.84 0.81
CA SER A 427 -3.81 -11.92 0.87
C SER A 427 -4.24 -11.44 -0.52
N GLU A 428 -3.28 -11.07 -1.37
CA GLU A 428 -3.55 -10.66 -2.75
C GLU A 428 -4.16 -11.82 -3.56
N LYS A 429 -3.61 -13.04 -3.41
CA LYS A 429 -4.18 -14.25 -4.03
C LYS A 429 -5.60 -14.56 -3.55
N LEU A 430 -5.89 -14.34 -2.27
CA LEU A 430 -7.25 -14.52 -1.74
C LEU A 430 -8.22 -13.50 -2.33
N LEU A 431 -7.84 -12.21 -2.37
CA LEU A 431 -8.69 -11.15 -2.93
C LEU A 431 -8.99 -11.36 -4.42
N THR A 432 -7.98 -11.77 -5.18
CA THR A 432 -8.14 -12.11 -6.61
C THR A 432 -9.00 -13.36 -6.81
N LEU A 433 -8.87 -14.39 -5.96
CA LEU A 433 -9.71 -15.58 -6.01
C LEU A 433 -11.18 -15.28 -5.68
N ASP A 434 -11.44 -14.41 -4.70
CA ASP A 434 -12.81 -14.00 -4.36
C ASP A 434 -13.44 -13.20 -5.52
N GLY A 435 -12.71 -12.24 -6.10
CA GLY A 435 -13.21 -11.48 -7.27
C GLY A 435 -13.50 -12.38 -8.48
N LEU A 436 -12.60 -13.32 -8.78
CA LEU A 436 -12.78 -14.28 -9.89
C LEU A 436 -13.95 -15.22 -9.65
N LYS A 437 -14.25 -15.59 -8.40
CA LYS A 437 -15.39 -16.42 -8.06
C LYS A 437 -16.71 -15.69 -8.34
N ASP A 438 -16.80 -14.42 -7.98
CA ASP A 438 -18.02 -13.62 -8.20
C ASP A 438 -18.24 -13.32 -9.69
N GLU A 439 -17.17 -13.01 -10.42
CA GLU A 439 -17.19 -12.87 -11.88
C GLU A 439 -17.57 -14.18 -12.57
N PHE A 440 -17.01 -15.31 -12.12
CA PHE A 440 -17.34 -16.64 -12.64
C PHE A 440 -18.81 -16.98 -12.45
N MET A 441 -19.39 -16.71 -11.28
CA MET A 441 -20.81 -17.00 -11.02
C MET A 441 -21.74 -16.13 -11.88
N THR A 442 -21.39 -14.86 -12.08
CA THR A 442 -22.16 -13.93 -12.92
C THR A 442 -22.08 -14.33 -14.41
N MET A 443 -20.87 -14.58 -14.91
CA MET A 443 -20.63 -14.96 -16.30
C MET A 443 -21.26 -16.31 -16.64
N THR A 444 -21.05 -17.33 -15.80
CA THR A 444 -21.62 -18.68 -16.02
C THR A 444 -23.14 -18.63 -16.07
N SER A 445 -23.78 -17.79 -15.23
CA SER A 445 -25.23 -17.65 -15.23
C SER A 445 -25.76 -16.99 -16.49
N HIS A 446 -25.07 -15.96 -17.00
CA HIS A 446 -25.42 -15.31 -18.26
C HIS A 446 -25.23 -16.26 -19.47
N GLU A 447 -24.11 -16.99 -19.49
CA GLU A 447 -23.78 -17.97 -20.53
C GLU A 447 -24.71 -19.19 -20.52
N LEU A 448 -25.28 -19.57 -19.37
CA LEU A 448 -26.29 -20.64 -19.28
C LEU A 448 -27.70 -20.12 -19.63
N ARG A 449 -28.04 -18.88 -19.29
CA ARG A 449 -29.36 -18.28 -19.54
C ARG A 449 -29.63 -18.11 -21.04
N THR A 450 -28.62 -17.68 -21.79
CA THR A 450 -28.73 -17.37 -23.23
C THR A 450 -29.12 -18.58 -24.11
N PRO A 451 -28.40 -19.71 -24.11
CA PRO A 451 -28.76 -20.87 -24.91
C PRO A 451 -30.09 -21.49 -24.44
N LEU A 452 -30.38 -21.42 -23.14
CA LEU A 452 -31.63 -21.91 -22.58
C LEU A 452 -32.85 -21.12 -23.07
N HIS A 453 -32.76 -19.79 -23.10
CA HIS A 453 -33.80 -18.94 -23.71
C HIS A 453 -33.98 -19.24 -25.20
N GLY A 454 -32.88 -19.51 -25.91
CA GLY A 454 -32.92 -19.98 -27.30
C GLY A 454 -33.76 -21.26 -27.46
N ILE A 455 -33.52 -22.27 -26.63
CA ILE A 455 -34.27 -23.54 -26.65
C ILE A 455 -35.76 -23.32 -26.33
N ILE A 456 -36.07 -22.50 -25.31
CA ILE A 456 -37.45 -22.18 -24.93
C ILE A 456 -38.18 -21.47 -26.07
N ASN A 457 -37.55 -20.46 -26.68
CA ASN A 457 -38.16 -19.65 -27.73
C ASN A 457 -38.35 -20.45 -29.03
N MET A 458 -37.39 -21.30 -29.40
CA MET A 458 -37.54 -22.19 -30.56
C MET A 458 -38.68 -23.18 -30.33
N ALA A 459 -38.76 -23.81 -29.15
CA ALA A 459 -39.83 -24.75 -28.84
C ALA A 459 -41.21 -24.07 -28.75
N ALA A 460 -41.28 -22.85 -28.22
CA ALA A 460 -42.51 -22.04 -28.16
C ALA A 460 -42.97 -21.60 -29.56
N SER A 461 -42.03 -21.15 -30.40
CA SER A 461 -42.31 -20.76 -31.79
C SER A 461 -42.81 -21.95 -32.64
N MET A 462 -42.28 -23.16 -32.42
CA MET A 462 -42.77 -24.38 -33.05
C MET A 462 -44.18 -24.77 -32.55
N LEU A 463 -44.49 -24.52 -31.27
CA LEU A 463 -45.83 -24.70 -30.70
C LEU A 463 -46.86 -23.73 -31.29
N GLU A 464 -46.44 -22.49 -31.55
CA GLU A 464 -47.27 -21.44 -32.15
C GLU A 464 -47.46 -21.60 -33.67
N GLY A 465 -46.82 -22.61 -34.28
CA GLY A 465 -47.03 -23.00 -35.69
C GLY A 465 -46.09 -22.32 -36.69
N ALA A 466 -45.03 -21.64 -36.25
CA ALA A 466 -44.10 -20.93 -37.13
C ALA A 466 -43.29 -21.85 -38.08
N ALA A 467 -43.23 -23.15 -37.81
CA ALA A 467 -42.54 -24.16 -38.62
C ALA A 467 -43.49 -25.08 -39.41
N GLY A 468 -44.77 -24.70 -39.54
CA GLY A 468 -45.83 -25.49 -40.19
C GLY A 468 -46.81 -26.14 -39.19
N PRO A 469 -47.92 -26.73 -39.67
CA PRO A 469 -48.92 -27.35 -38.81
C PRO A 469 -48.35 -28.60 -38.10
N LEU A 470 -48.57 -28.71 -36.78
CA LEU A 470 -48.17 -29.86 -35.99
C LEU A 470 -49.02 -31.08 -36.40
N ASN A 471 -48.38 -32.13 -36.93
CA ASN A 471 -49.06 -33.28 -37.53
C ASN A 471 -49.70 -34.24 -36.51
N ASN A 472 -49.39 -34.12 -35.20
CA ASN A 472 -49.85 -35.03 -34.16
C ASN A 472 -49.95 -34.31 -32.79
N THR A 473 -51.02 -34.55 -32.02
CA THR A 473 -51.22 -34.03 -30.65
C THR A 473 -50.05 -34.35 -29.70
N LYS A 474 -49.36 -35.48 -29.91
CA LYS A 474 -48.15 -35.84 -29.14
C LYS A 474 -46.95 -34.92 -29.38
N GLN A 475 -46.81 -34.32 -30.57
CA GLN A 475 -45.73 -33.38 -30.86
C GLN A 475 -45.93 -32.06 -30.10
N ALA A 476 -47.17 -31.58 -30.01
CA ALA A 476 -47.52 -30.41 -29.21
C ALA A 476 -47.27 -30.66 -27.71
N GLU A 477 -47.64 -31.83 -27.19
CA GLU A 477 -47.35 -32.21 -25.79
C GLU A 477 -45.85 -32.23 -25.50
N HIS A 478 -45.04 -32.82 -26.38
CA HIS A 478 -43.58 -32.87 -26.21
C HIS A 478 -42.93 -31.47 -26.25
N LEU A 479 -43.36 -30.59 -27.17
CA LEU A 479 -42.87 -29.21 -27.23
C LEU A 479 -43.29 -28.41 -25.99
N SER A 480 -44.51 -28.61 -25.49
CA SER A 480 -45.00 -27.98 -24.25
C SER A 480 -44.19 -28.44 -23.04
N MET A 481 -43.79 -29.72 -23.03
CA MET A 481 -42.88 -30.26 -22.02
C MET A 481 -41.48 -29.64 -22.11
N ILE A 482 -40.95 -29.41 -23.31
CA ILE A 482 -39.65 -28.73 -23.50
C ILE A 482 -39.71 -27.28 -23.01
N VAL A 483 -40.76 -26.52 -23.39
CA VAL A 483 -40.96 -25.13 -22.95
C VAL A 483 -41.09 -25.04 -21.43
N SER A 484 -41.91 -25.89 -20.82
CA SER A 484 -42.11 -25.89 -19.36
C SER A 484 -40.85 -26.31 -18.61
N THR A 485 -40.12 -27.32 -19.09
CA THR A 485 -38.85 -27.76 -18.48
C THR A 485 -37.76 -26.70 -18.63
N GLY A 486 -37.68 -26.02 -19.78
CA GLY A 486 -36.75 -24.93 -20.00
C GLY A 486 -37.01 -23.74 -19.07
N LYS A 487 -38.28 -23.33 -18.93
CA LYS A 487 -38.70 -22.28 -17.98
C LYS A 487 -38.34 -22.65 -16.53
N GLN A 488 -38.55 -23.91 -16.14
CA GLN A 488 -38.15 -24.40 -14.81
C GLN A 488 -36.62 -24.35 -14.60
N LEU A 489 -35.82 -24.73 -15.59
CA LEU A 489 -34.36 -24.66 -15.50
C LEU A 489 -33.88 -23.20 -15.38
N SER A 490 -34.52 -22.27 -16.07
CA SER A 490 -34.17 -20.84 -16.00
C SER A 490 -34.46 -20.26 -14.62
N ALA A 491 -35.60 -20.63 -14.02
CA ALA A 491 -35.94 -20.25 -12.66
C ALA A 491 -34.94 -20.83 -11.64
N LEU A 492 -34.51 -22.09 -11.83
CA LEU A 492 -33.50 -22.72 -10.98
C LEU A 492 -32.13 -22.02 -11.05
N ILE A 493 -31.69 -21.64 -12.24
CA ILE A 493 -30.43 -20.88 -12.41
C ILE A 493 -30.52 -19.53 -11.69
N GLN A 494 -31.66 -18.85 -11.81
CA GLN A 494 -31.91 -17.58 -11.12
C GLN A 494 -31.88 -17.74 -9.60
N ASP A 495 -32.56 -18.76 -9.06
CA ASP A 495 -32.57 -19.07 -7.62
C ASP A 495 -31.16 -19.37 -7.07
N ILE A 496 -30.32 -20.08 -7.84
CA ILE A 496 -28.93 -20.39 -7.46
C ILE A 496 -28.08 -19.13 -7.40
N LEU A 497 -28.24 -18.23 -8.37
CA LEU A 497 -27.52 -16.95 -8.42
C LEU A 497 -27.92 -16.06 -7.23
N GLU A 498 -29.21 -15.91 -6.98
CA GLU A 498 -29.72 -15.14 -5.83
C GLU A 498 -29.19 -15.71 -4.51
N PHE A 499 -29.13 -17.03 -4.37
CA PHE A 499 -28.54 -17.67 -3.20
C PHE A 499 -27.03 -17.39 -3.06
N ALA A 500 -26.28 -17.38 -4.16
CA ALA A 500 -24.84 -17.08 -4.14
C ALA A 500 -24.56 -15.64 -3.72
N GLU A 501 -25.33 -14.68 -4.24
CA GLU A 501 -25.25 -13.25 -3.88
C GLU A 501 -25.61 -13.00 -2.40
N LEU A 502 -26.63 -13.69 -1.90
CA LEU A 502 -27.07 -13.63 -0.49
C LEU A 502 -26.02 -14.17 0.48
N ARG A 503 -25.25 -15.20 0.09
CA ARG A 503 -24.22 -15.81 0.94
C ARG A 503 -22.91 -15.01 0.97
N GLY A 504 -22.63 -14.23 -0.08
CA GLY A 504 -21.47 -13.35 -0.18
C GLY A 504 -21.61 -12.03 0.60
N GLY A 505 -22.78 -11.73 1.16
CA GLY A 505 -23.03 -10.48 1.88
C GLY A 505 -23.12 -9.24 0.98
N VAL A 506 -23.24 -9.43 -0.34
CA VAL A 506 -23.25 -8.36 -1.35
C VAL A 506 -24.62 -7.67 -1.43
N MET A 507 -25.70 -8.37 -1.10
CA MET A 507 -27.07 -7.85 -1.22
C MET A 507 -27.38 -6.82 -0.12
N LYS A 508 -27.59 -5.56 -0.51
CA LYS A 508 -28.14 -4.49 0.35
C LYS A 508 -29.65 -4.34 0.10
N LEU A 509 -30.45 -4.31 1.17
CA LEU A 509 -31.90 -4.08 1.08
C LEU A 509 -32.20 -2.59 0.90
N ALA A 510 -33.04 -2.26 -0.08
CA ALA A 510 -33.50 -0.89 -0.34
C ALA A 510 -34.73 -0.56 0.52
N LYS A 511 -34.53 -0.48 1.85
CA LYS A 511 -35.62 -0.27 2.80
C LYS A 511 -36.29 1.11 2.63
N ARG A 512 -37.63 1.11 2.60
CA ARG A 512 -38.49 2.31 2.52
C ARG A 512 -39.71 2.15 3.43
N LYS A 513 -40.37 3.27 3.75
CA LYS A 513 -41.68 3.26 4.43
C LYS A 513 -42.74 2.83 3.43
N ILE A 514 -43.31 1.64 3.61
CA ILE A 514 -44.28 1.06 2.66
C ILE A 514 -45.60 0.70 3.33
N TYR A 515 -46.70 0.87 2.60
CA TYR A 515 -48.01 0.34 2.98
C TYR A 515 -48.09 -1.14 2.62
N PHE A 516 -48.49 -1.99 3.58
CA PHE A 516 -48.57 -3.43 3.34
C PHE A 516 -49.69 -3.82 2.35
N GLN A 517 -50.83 -3.13 2.40
CA GLN A 517 -52.00 -3.48 1.60
C GLN A 517 -51.76 -3.44 0.08
N PRO A 518 -51.19 -2.37 -0.50
CA PRO A 518 -50.90 -2.33 -1.94
C PRO A 518 -49.99 -3.47 -2.40
N VAL A 519 -48.95 -3.80 -1.61
CA VAL A 519 -48.01 -4.88 -1.92
C VAL A 519 -48.72 -6.24 -1.87
N LEU A 520 -49.56 -6.46 -0.87
CA LEU A 520 -50.33 -7.70 -0.75
C LEU A 520 -51.35 -7.84 -1.88
N HIS A 521 -52.07 -6.76 -2.23
CA HIS A 521 -53.07 -6.77 -3.30
C HIS A 521 -52.46 -7.20 -4.63
N ALA A 522 -51.32 -6.62 -5.00
CA ALA A 522 -50.61 -6.96 -6.23
C ALA A 522 -50.21 -8.45 -6.30
N VAL A 523 -49.82 -9.05 -5.17
CA VAL A 523 -49.45 -10.48 -5.14
C VAL A 523 -50.68 -11.38 -5.15
N VAL A 524 -51.74 -11.03 -4.42
CA VAL A 524 -52.98 -11.80 -4.37
C VAL A 524 -53.61 -11.88 -5.76
N GLU A 525 -53.66 -10.77 -6.49
CA GLU A 525 -54.20 -10.73 -7.86
C GLU A 525 -53.51 -11.73 -8.80
N VAL A 526 -52.19 -11.84 -8.71
CA VAL A 526 -51.41 -12.82 -9.50
C VAL A 526 -51.69 -14.26 -9.03
N VAL A 527 -51.81 -14.50 -7.73
CA VAL A 527 -52.02 -15.85 -7.17
C VAL A 527 -53.46 -16.32 -7.39
N GLU A 528 -54.45 -15.43 -7.40
CA GLU A 528 -55.84 -15.77 -7.74
C GLU A 528 -55.95 -16.40 -9.14
N HIS A 529 -55.12 -15.94 -10.08
CA HIS A 529 -55.06 -16.54 -11.41
C HIS A 529 -54.62 -18.02 -11.39
N LEU A 530 -53.78 -18.43 -10.42
CA LEU A 530 -53.35 -19.83 -10.23
C LEU A 530 -54.44 -20.71 -9.60
N LEU A 531 -55.52 -20.12 -9.11
CA LEU A 531 -56.62 -20.79 -8.41
C LEU A 531 -57.90 -20.88 -9.25
N ILE A 532 -57.94 -20.34 -10.48
CA ILE A 532 -59.13 -20.33 -11.34
C ILE A 532 -59.71 -21.74 -11.54
N ASP A 533 -58.85 -22.75 -11.68
CA ASP A 533 -59.25 -24.15 -11.88
C ASP A 533 -59.47 -24.92 -10.56
N LYS A 534 -59.38 -24.25 -9.40
CA LYS A 534 -59.48 -24.86 -8.06
C LYS A 534 -60.62 -24.27 -7.24
N GLN A 535 -61.27 -25.09 -6.41
CA GLN A 535 -62.26 -24.62 -5.44
C GLN A 535 -61.60 -24.08 -4.16
N VAL A 536 -60.78 -23.03 -4.31
CA VAL A 536 -60.03 -22.43 -3.20
C VAL A 536 -60.34 -20.94 -3.10
N GLN A 537 -60.77 -20.48 -1.93
CA GLN A 537 -61.05 -19.07 -1.68
C GLN A 537 -59.91 -18.40 -0.90
N ILE A 538 -59.49 -17.20 -1.33
CA ILE A 538 -58.56 -16.36 -0.57
C ILE A 538 -59.36 -15.44 0.35
N GLN A 539 -59.06 -15.47 1.65
CA GLN A 539 -59.66 -14.60 2.66
C GLN A 539 -58.60 -13.68 3.26
N GLN A 540 -58.79 -12.37 3.13
CA GLN A 540 -57.93 -11.36 3.75
C GLN A 540 -58.54 -10.90 5.09
N ARG A 541 -57.76 -10.96 6.18
CA ARG A 541 -58.13 -10.51 7.53
C ARG A 541 -57.10 -9.51 8.02
N LEU A 542 -57.19 -8.30 7.49
CA LEU A 542 -56.26 -7.21 7.79
C LEU A 542 -56.98 -6.17 8.67
N PRO A 543 -56.37 -5.71 9.78
CA PRO A 543 -56.91 -4.60 10.55
C PRO A 543 -56.85 -3.32 9.72
N ALA A 544 -57.84 -2.43 9.90
CA ALA A 544 -57.97 -1.19 9.13
C ALA A 544 -56.75 -0.25 9.26
N ASN A 545 -56.08 -0.26 10.43
CA ASN A 545 -54.92 0.58 10.73
C ASN A 545 -53.65 -0.27 10.95
N LEU A 546 -53.08 -0.82 9.88
CA LEU A 546 -51.72 -1.37 9.91
C LEU A 546 -50.69 -0.24 9.85
N PRO A 547 -49.65 -0.25 10.68
CA PRO A 547 -48.60 0.76 10.62
C PRO A 547 -47.73 0.60 9.37
N LEU A 548 -47.06 1.68 8.95
CA LEU A 548 -46.07 1.65 7.87
C LEU A 548 -44.94 0.67 8.20
N LEU A 549 -44.54 -0.12 7.21
CA LEU A 549 -43.46 -1.10 7.34
C LEU A 549 -42.14 -0.49 6.87
N ASP A 550 -41.03 -0.84 7.54
CA ASP A 550 -39.67 -0.53 7.09
C ASP A 550 -39.09 -1.74 6.36
N ALA A 551 -39.35 -1.82 5.05
CA ALA A 551 -39.01 -2.98 4.23
C ALA A 551 -38.67 -2.59 2.79
N ASP A 552 -38.01 -3.51 2.10
CA ASP A 552 -37.78 -3.45 0.66
C ASP A 552 -39.02 -4.05 -0.04
N GLU A 553 -39.67 -3.26 -0.89
CA GLU A 553 -40.96 -3.61 -1.50
C GLU A 553 -40.86 -4.85 -2.41
N ASP A 554 -39.83 -4.93 -3.24
CA ASP A 554 -39.65 -6.03 -4.18
C ASP A 554 -39.33 -7.33 -3.45
N ARG A 555 -38.52 -7.27 -2.39
CA ARG A 555 -38.22 -8.44 -1.54
C ARG A 555 -39.43 -8.88 -0.74
N LEU A 556 -40.26 -7.93 -0.27
CA LEU A 556 -41.51 -8.27 0.38
C LEU A 556 -42.49 -8.94 -0.58
N ARG A 557 -42.59 -8.45 -1.82
CA ARG A 557 -43.39 -9.08 -2.90
C ARG A 557 -42.92 -10.51 -3.17
N GLN A 558 -41.60 -10.73 -3.22
CA GLN A 558 -40.98 -12.05 -3.40
C GLN A 558 -41.29 -13.01 -2.24
N ILE A 559 -41.20 -12.56 -0.99
CA ILE A 559 -41.56 -13.33 0.21
C ILE A 559 -43.04 -13.75 0.13
N LEU A 560 -43.94 -12.81 -0.15
CA LEU A 560 -45.38 -13.06 -0.25
C LEU A 560 -45.71 -14.03 -1.38
N TYR A 561 -45.12 -13.84 -2.57
CA TYR A 561 -45.34 -14.71 -3.73
C TYR A 561 -44.90 -16.15 -3.46
N ASN A 562 -43.75 -16.35 -2.80
CA ASN A 562 -43.26 -17.68 -2.44
C ASN A 562 -44.18 -18.40 -1.44
N LEU A 563 -44.66 -17.69 -0.41
CA LEU A 563 -45.50 -18.29 0.63
C LEU A 563 -46.93 -18.52 0.14
N LEU A 564 -47.53 -17.56 -0.57
CA LEU A 564 -48.85 -17.69 -1.17
C LEU A 564 -48.88 -18.72 -2.31
N GLY A 565 -47.84 -18.74 -3.14
CA GLY A 565 -47.68 -19.75 -4.19
C GLY A 565 -47.58 -21.16 -3.62
N ASN A 566 -46.89 -21.35 -2.48
CA ASN A 566 -46.85 -22.64 -1.79
C ASN A 566 -48.22 -23.04 -1.21
N ALA A 567 -48.94 -22.10 -0.59
CA ALA A 567 -50.30 -22.32 -0.09
C ALA A 567 -51.28 -22.70 -1.22
N ALA A 568 -51.21 -22.01 -2.36
CA ALA A 568 -52.00 -22.27 -3.56
C ALA A 568 -51.70 -23.63 -4.19
N LYS A 569 -50.44 -24.08 -4.15
CA LYS A 569 -50.05 -25.42 -4.62
C LYS A 569 -50.54 -26.52 -3.68
N ALA A 570 -50.38 -26.35 -2.38
CA ALA A 570 -50.70 -27.36 -1.36
C ALA A 570 -52.20 -27.54 -1.08
N THR A 571 -53.02 -26.55 -1.45
CA THR A 571 -54.48 -26.58 -1.29
C THR A 571 -55.15 -27.03 -2.59
N ILE A 572 -55.95 -28.10 -2.51
CA ILE A 572 -56.73 -28.61 -3.64
C ILE A 572 -58.16 -28.02 -3.59
N GLN A 573 -58.77 -28.01 -2.40
CA GLN A 573 -60.07 -27.42 -2.12
C GLN A 573 -60.03 -26.81 -0.70
N GLY A 574 -60.69 -25.67 -0.48
CA GLY A 574 -60.78 -25.04 0.84
C GLY A 574 -60.46 -23.55 0.81
N LYS A 575 -59.64 -23.05 1.73
CA LYS A 575 -59.34 -21.62 1.83
C LYS A 575 -57.90 -21.32 2.21
N ILE A 576 -57.42 -20.17 1.74
CA ILE A 576 -56.14 -19.57 2.12
C ILE A 576 -56.46 -18.27 2.84
N THR A 577 -56.09 -18.17 4.12
CA THR A 577 -56.34 -17.00 4.96
C THR A 577 -55.04 -16.22 5.15
N ILE A 578 -55.05 -14.93 4.82
CA ILE A 578 -53.95 -14.01 5.06
C ILE A 578 -54.37 -13.08 6.19
N SER A 579 -53.60 -13.06 7.28
CA SER A 579 -53.85 -12.15 8.40
C SER A 579 -52.58 -11.42 8.80
N ALA A 580 -52.72 -10.17 9.23
CA ALA A 580 -51.61 -9.36 9.73
C ALA A 580 -51.95 -8.77 11.09
N VAL A 581 -51.04 -8.88 12.05
CA VAL A 581 -51.21 -8.38 13.43
C VAL A 581 -49.96 -7.64 13.87
N THR A 582 -50.13 -6.44 14.39
CA THR A 582 -49.04 -5.66 14.99
C THR A 582 -48.65 -6.25 16.34
N GLN A 583 -47.37 -6.62 16.51
CA GLN A 583 -46.79 -7.17 17.73
C GLN A 583 -45.54 -6.37 18.11
N GLY A 584 -45.69 -5.42 19.05
CA GLY A 584 -44.59 -4.53 19.45
C GLY A 584 -44.11 -3.66 18.28
N ASN A 585 -42.80 -3.69 17.99
CA ASN A 585 -42.18 -2.95 16.90
C ASN A 585 -42.14 -3.73 15.55
N LYS A 586 -42.96 -4.77 15.41
CA LYS A 586 -43.04 -5.59 14.19
C LYS A 586 -44.49 -5.91 13.83
N VAL A 587 -44.77 -6.09 12.54
CA VAL A 587 -46.04 -6.67 12.06
C VAL A 587 -45.79 -8.14 11.75
N ARG A 588 -46.57 -9.03 12.38
CA ARG A 588 -46.60 -10.45 12.07
C ARG A 588 -47.64 -10.70 10.99
N VAL A 589 -47.23 -11.33 9.89
CA VAL A 589 -48.07 -11.77 8.78
C VAL A 589 -48.16 -13.29 8.82
N ASP A 590 -49.38 -13.79 8.86
CA ASP A 590 -49.71 -15.21 8.88
C ASP A 590 -50.44 -15.58 7.57
N ILE A 591 -49.94 -16.60 6.89
CA ILE A 591 -50.52 -17.18 5.68
C ILE A 591 -50.90 -18.62 6.01
N ALA A 592 -52.20 -18.86 6.18
CA ALA A 592 -52.76 -20.14 6.61
C ALA A 592 -53.55 -20.80 5.48
N ASP A 593 -53.20 -22.03 5.12
CA ASP A 593 -53.92 -22.84 4.15
C ASP A 593 -54.61 -24.05 4.81
N THR A 594 -55.67 -24.56 4.18
CA THR A 594 -56.36 -25.80 4.58
C THR A 594 -55.92 -27.00 3.73
N GLY A 595 -54.68 -27.00 3.26
CA GLY A 595 -54.13 -28.02 2.37
C GLY A 595 -53.69 -29.31 3.09
N ILE A 596 -52.85 -30.10 2.43
CA ILE A 596 -52.43 -31.42 2.88
C ILE A 596 -51.60 -31.43 4.18
N GLY A 597 -51.11 -30.27 4.63
CA GLY A 597 -50.25 -30.15 5.81
C GLY A 597 -48.91 -30.92 5.68
N MET A 598 -48.09 -30.85 6.73
CA MET A 598 -46.75 -31.46 6.79
C MET A 598 -46.56 -32.25 8.09
N PRO A 599 -45.93 -33.44 8.05
CA PRO A 599 -45.59 -34.19 9.26
C PRO A 599 -44.48 -33.51 10.07
N PRO A 600 -44.42 -33.73 11.40
CA PRO A 600 -43.49 -33.03 12.31
C PRO A 600 -42.02 -33.15 11.91
N GLU A 601 -41.60 -34.30 11.38
CA GLU A 601 -40.23 -34.57 10.92
C GLU A 601 -39.78 -33.63 9.78
N GLN A 602 -40.72 -33.08 9.02
CA GLN A 602 -40.42 -32.15 7.92
C GLN A 602 -40.26 -30.70 8.39
N LEU A 603 -40.84 -30.33 9.53
CA LEU A 603 -40.84 -28.94 10.02
C LEU A 603 -39.45 -28.45 10.45
N GLU A 604 -38.60 -29.33 11.00
CA GLU A 604 -37.24 -28.98 11.41
C GLU A 604 -36.28 -28.80 10.22
N THR A 605 -36.58 -29.41 9.08
CA THR A 605 -35.65 -29.47 7.92
C THR A 605 -36.11 -28.65 6.72
N ILE A 606 -37.33 -28.12 6.72
CA ILE A 606 -37.93 -27.40 5.58
C ILE A 606 -37.16 -26.13 5.17
N PHE A 607 -36.49 -25.48 6.14
CA PHE A 607 -35.63 -24.33 5.88
C PHE A 607 -34.16 -24.69 5.64
N LEU A 608 -33.79 -25.98 5.75
CA LEU A 608 -32.40 -26.47 5.69
C LEU A 608 -32.08 -27.34 4.46
N SER A 609 -33.05 -28.06 3.88
CA SER A 609 -32.75 -29.16 2.95
C SER A 609 -32.82 -28.84 1.45
N GLU A 610 -31.72 -29.14 0.75
CA GLU A 610 -31.70 -29.54 -0.66
C GLU A 610 -32.19 -31.00 -0.77
N ARG A 611 -33.50 -31.25 -0.94
CA ARG A 611 -34.00 -32.60 -1.22
C ARG A 611 -34.08 -32.87 -2.72
N LYS A 612 -33.36 -33.90 -3.19
CA LYS A 612 -33.70 -34.67 -4.39
C LYS A 612 -34.93 -35.53 -4.09
N THR A 613 -36.06 -35.25 -4.70
CA THR A 613 -37.23 -36.14 -4.70
C THR A 613 -36.88 -37.44 -5.43
N LYS A 614 -37.16 -38.59 -4.82
CA LYS A 614 -37.09 -39.91 -5.50
C LYS A 614 -38.06 -39.91 -6.69
N ALA A 615 -37.61 -40.45 -7.82
CA ALA A 615 -38.42 -40.59 -9.02
C ALA A 615 -39.72 -41.38 -8.72
N GLY A 616 -40.88 -40.76 -8.96
CA GLY A 616 -42.17 -41.46 -8.95
C GLY A 616 -43.35 -40.80 -8.22
N GLN A 617 -43.20 -39.68 -7.51
CA GLN A 617 -44.34 -38.97 -6.88
C GLN A 617 -44.40 -37.51 -7.33
N ALA A 618 -45.22 -37.25 -8.35
CA ALA A 618 -45.44 -35.94 -8.95
C ALA A 618 -46.49 -35.14 -8.17
N ILE A 619 -46.14 -34.57 -7.01
CA ILE A 619 -47.03 -33.59 -6.32
C ILE A 619 -46.29 -32.34 -5.76
N PHE A 620 -44.95 -32.33 -5.62
CA PHE A 620 -44.22 -31.13 -5.17
C PHE A 620 -43.26 -30.59 -6.26
N GLN A 621 -43.78 -29.75 -7.17
CA GLN A 621 -42.94 -28.95 -8.08
C GLN A 621 -42.57 -27.59 -7.43
N GLY A 622 -41.38 -27.53 -6.82
CA GLY A 622 -40.71 -26.31 -6.37
C GLY A 622 -39.21 -26.57 -6.19
N SER A 623 -38.37 -25.57 -6.47
CA SER A 623 -36.89 -25.68 -6.53
C SER A 623 -36.20 -26.06 -5.21
N GLY A 624 -36.93 -26.11 -4.09
CA GLY A 624 -36.35 -26.33 -2.75
C GLY A 624 -35.60 -25.11 -2.18
N PHE A 625 -35.28 -24.11 -3.00
CA PHE A 625 -34.55 -22.90 -2.59
C PHE A 625 -35.45 -21.78 -2.09
N GLY A 626 -36.71 -21.70 -2.58
CA GLY A 626 -37.62 -20.58 -2.30
C GLY A 626 -37.87 -20.32 -0.81
N LEU A 627 -38.08 -21.35 0.03
CA LEU A 627 -38.30 -21.17 1.47
C LEU A 627 -37.02 -20.79 2.23
N ARG A 628 -35.85 -21.23 1.74
CA ARG A 628 -34.54 -20.85 2.31
C ARG A 628 -34.22 -19.39 1.99
N ILE A 629 -34.42 -18.96 0.75
CA ILE A 629 -34.30 -17.57 0.32
C ILE A 629 -35.29 -16.69 1.10
N THR A 630 -36.54 -17.13 1.24
CA THR A 630 -37.57 -16.42 2.03
C THR A 630 -37.14 -16.22 3.48
N LYS A 631 -36.59 -17.25 4.13
CA LYS A 631 -36.06 -17.14 5.50
C LYS A 631 -34.92 -16.12 5.59
N GLN A 632 -33.96 -16.19 4.67
CA GLN A 632 -32.79 -15.31 4.67
C GLN A 632 -33.16 -13.85 4.38
N LEU A 633 -34.12 -13.59 3.48
CA LEU A 633 -34.65 -12.25 3.21
C LEU A 633 -35.38 -11.66 4.42
N VAL A 634 -36.19 -12.46 5.12
CA VAL A 634 -36.87 -12.04 6.36
C VAL A 634 -35.85 -11.72 7.46
N GLU A 635 -34.81 -12.55 7.63
CA GLU A 635 -33.76 -12.34 8.63
C GLU A 635 -32.88 -11.11 8.31
N LEU A 636 -32.47 -10.93 7.04
CA LEU A 636 -31.76 -9.73 6.58
C LEU A 636 -32.59 -8.44 6.77
N GLY A 637 -33.92 -8.55 6.65
CA GLY A 637 -34.85 -7.45 6.94
C GLY A 637 -34.95 -7.09 8.42
N GLY A 638 -34.44 -7.92 9.33
CA GLY A 638 -34.60 -7.78 10.79
C GLY A 638 -35.83 -8.50 11.35
N GLY A 639 -36.44 -9.40 10.58
CA GLY A 639 -37.60 -10.21 10.91
C GLY A 639 -37.25 -11.65 11.33
N THR A 640 -38.29 -12.44 11.62
CA THR A 640 -38.20 -13.88 11.89
C THR A 640 -39.33 -14.60 11.15
N ILE A 641 -39.08 -15.82 10.66
CA ILE A 641 -40.09 -16.68 10.03
C ILE A 641 -40.23 -17.99 10.82
N SER A 642 -41.44 -18.52 10.89
CA SER A 642 -41.80 -19.78 11.54
C SER A 642 -42.92 -20.48 10.75
N VAL A 643 -43.09 -21.78 11.01
CA VAL A 643 -44.13 -22.58 10.36
C VAL A 643 -44.79 -23.49 11.39
N HIS A 644 -46.11 -23.62 11.30
CA HIS A 644 -46.90 -24.57 12.06
C HIS A 644 -47.76 -25.36 11.07
N SER A 645 -47.69 -26.69 11.11
CA SER A 645 -48.44 -27.53 10.18
C SER A 645 -48.87 -28.83 10.85
N ILE A 646 -50.04 -29.31 10.49
CA ILE A 646 -50.57 -30.61 10.92
C ILE A 646 -50.99 -31.35 9.66
N ALA A 647 -50.44 -32.55 9.44
CA ALA A 647 -50.77 -33.39 8.29
C ALA A 647 -52.30 -33.60 8.18
N GLY A 648 -52.85 -33.29 7.00
CA GLY A 648 -54.27 -33.36 6.68
C GLY A 648 -55.14 -32.18 7.16
N GLN A 649 -54.59 -31.22 7.91
CA GLN A 649 -55.34 -30.06 8.42
C GLN A 649 -54.86 -28.71 7.86
N GLY A 650 -53.68 -28.67 7.21
CA GLY A 650 -53.13 -27.49 6.56
C GLY A 650 -51.86 -26.93 7.20
N THR A 651 -51.34 -25.85 6.62
CA THR A 651 -50.09 -25.19 7.07
C THR A 651 -50.32 -23.72 7.36
N THR A 652 -49.62 -23.17 8.34
CA THR A 652 -49.53 -21.74 8.60
C THR A 652 -48.07 -21.30 8.61
N PHE A 653 -47.71 -20.42 7.68
CA PHE A 653 -46.42 -19.73 7.68
C PHE A 653 -46.59 -18.35 8.33
N SER A 654 -45.70 -18.03 9.26
CA SER A 654 -45.75 -16.79 10.05
C SER A 654 -44.41 -16.07 9.94
N PHE A 655 -44.40 -14.84 9.43
CA PHE A 655 -43.19 -14.02 9.35
C PHE A 655 -43.40 -12.61 9.91
N THR A 656 -42.33 -11.95 10.37
CA THR A 656 -42.42 -10.61 10.98
C THR A 656 -41.65 -9.56 10.18
N ILE A 657 -42.20 -8.36 10.05
CA ILE A 657 -41.59 -7.21 9.37
C ILE A 657 -41.46 -6.04 10.36
N PRO A 658 -40.33 -5.33 10.44
CA PRO A 658 -40.20 -4.15 11.31
C PRO A 658 -41.19 -3.03 10.96
N VAL A 659 -41.74 -2.38 11.98
CA VAL A 659 -42.52 -1.15 11.84
C VAL A 659 -41.57 0.03 11.61
N ALA A 660 -41.92 0.92 10.69
CA ALA A 660 -41.16 2.14 10.46
C ALA A 660 -41.25 3.07 11.69
N GLN A 661 -40.10 3.45 12.26
CA GLN A 661 -40.05 4.40 13.37
C GLN A 661 -40.20 5.84 12.86
N GLY A 662 -41.14 6.61 13.45
CA GLY A 662 -41.35 8.04 13.19
C GLY A 662 -42.74 8.38 12.64
N GLN A 663 -43.52 9.04 13.51
CA GLN A 663 -44.80 9.78 13.41
C GLN A 663 -45.96 9.19 12.57
N GLN A 664 -47.11 9.01 13.24
CA GLN A 664 -48.42 8.97 12.59
C GLN A 664 -48.57 10.20 11.70
N ILE A 665 -48.97 9.98 10.45
CA ILE A 665 -49.48 11.05 9.60
C ILE A 665 -50.88 11.34 10.14
N ASP A 666 -51.08 12.52 10.74
CA ASP A 666 -52.39 12.97 11.21
C ASP A 666 -53.33 13.10 10.00
N GLU A 667 -54.57 12.62 10.11
CA GLU A 667 -55.58 12.77 9.04
C GLU A 667 -55.89 14.25 8.71
N ALA A 668 -55.48 15.18 9.57
CA ALA A 668 -55.53 16.63 9.32
C ALA A 668 -54.36 17.15 8.46
N ASP A 669 -53.23 16.44 8.42
CA ASP A 669 -52.07 16.79 7.59
C ASP A 669 -52.26 16.38 6.12
N ILE A 670 -53.16 15.44 5.81
CA ILE A 670 -53.46 15.03 4.43
C ILE A 670 -54.17 16.18 3.68
N ALA A 671 -55.11 16.86 4.35
CA ALA A 671 -55.83 17.99 3.76
C ALA A 671 -55.00 19.28 3.69
N TYR A 672 -54.10 19.50 4.67
CA TYR A 672 -53.15 20.62 4.62
C TYR A 672 -51.98 20.36 3.66
N GLN A 673 -51.55 19.12 3.43
CA GLN A 673 -50.49 18.78 2.48
C GLN A 673 -50.95 18.76 1.02
N GLU A 674 -52.21 18.40 0.71
CA GLU A 674 -52.73 18.53 -0.68
C GLU A 674 -52.85 20.00 -1.11
N GLN A 675 -53.20 20.91 -0.20
CA GLN A 675 -53.29 22.35 -0.48
C GLN A 675 -51.94 23.08 -0.34
N ALA A 676 -51.06 22.67 0.58
CA ALA A 676 -49.70 23.20 0.66
C ALA A 676 -48.85 22.74 -0.53
N ALA A 677 -48.99 21.50 -1.01
CA ALA A 677 -48.32 21.04 -2.24
C ALA A 677 -48.80 21.82 -3.47
N ALA A 678 -50.09 22.16 -3.57
CA ALA A 678 -50.60 23.00 -4.66
C ALA A 678 -50.09 24.46 -4.61
N ILE A 679 -49.93 25.02 -3.41
CA ILE A 679 -49.44 26.39 -3.21
C ILE A 679 -47.91 26.47 -3.37
N GLU A 680 -47.17 25.44 -2.94
CA GLU A 680 -45.71 25.33 -3.09
C GLU A 680 -45.32 25.02 -4.56
N LEU A 681 -46.16 24.28 -5.31
CA LEU A 681 -46.04 24.10 -6.76
C LEU A 681 -46.20 25.43 -7.54
N THR A 682 -47.03 26.34 -7.02
CA THR A 682 -47.23 27.67 -7.62
C THR A 682 -46.07 28.63 -7.30
N ALA A 683 -45.42 28.46 -6.15
CA ALA A 683 -44.25 29.26 -5.74
C ALA A 683 -42.94 28.82 -6.41
N MET A 684 -42.79 27.54 -6.78
CA MET A 684 -41.63 27.03 -7.53
C MET A 684 -41.64 27.44 -9.02
N LEU A 685 -42.78 27.90 -9.56
CA LEU A 685 -42.91 28.37 -10.95
C LEU A 685 -42.26 29.74 -11.23
N ASN A 686 -41.63 30.38 -10.23
CA ASN A 686 -41.03 31.72 -10.37
C ASN A 686 -39.52 31.80 -10.10
N VAL A 687 -38.80 30.68 -10.17
CA VAL A 687 -37.32 30.68 -10.23
C VAL A 687 -36.91 30.60 -11.72
N PRO A 688 -36.13 31.55 -12.27
CA PRO A 688 -35.67 31.43 -13.64
C PRO A 688 -34.74 30.21 -13.76
N PRO A 689 -34.93 29.30 -14.73
CA PRO A 689 -34.15 28.09 -14.82
C PRO A 689 -32.68 28.40 -15.15
N PRO A 690 -31.72 27.62 -14.62
CA PRO A 690 -30.35 27.63 -15.13
C PRO A 690 -30.38 27.16 -16.59
N ALA A 691 -29.62 27.83 -17.47
CA ALA A 691 -29.64 27.61 -18.92
C ALA A 691 -29.61 26.13 -19.30
N ALA A 692 -30.58 25.69 -20.12
CA ALA A 692 -30.70 24.32 -20.59
C ALA A 692 -29.45 23.89 -21.38
N GLU A 693 -28.93 22.70 -21.11
CA GLU A 693 -27.70 22.14 -21.72
C GLU A 693 -28.00 21.27 -22.94
N PHE A 694 -29.20 20.66 -23.00
CA PHE A 694 -29.63 19.77 -24.08
C PHE A 694 -31.04 20.11 -24.57
N ARG A 695 -31.36 19.79 -25.82
CA ARG A 695 -32.70 19.97 -26.40
C ARG A 695 -33.30 18.65 -26.83
N VAL A 696 -34.51 18.34 -26.37
CA VAL A 696 -35.18 17.05 -26.61
C VAL A 696 -36.52 17.30 -27.29
N LEU A 697 -36.77 16.64 -28.42
CA LEU A 697 -38.04 16.67 -29.13
C LEU A 697 -38.88 15.45 -28.73
N VAL A 698 -40.10 15.66 -28.25
CA VAL A 698 -41.02 14.61 -27.82
C VAL A 698 -42.25 14.59 -28.72
N VAL A 699 -42.61 13.40 -29.22
CA VAL A 699 -43.69 13.20 -30.20
C VAL A 699 -44.65 12.10 -29.69
N ASP A 700 -45.89 12.47 -29.35
CA ASP A 700 -46.98 11.56 -28.96
C ASP A 700 -48.31 12.25 -29.30
N ASP A 701 -49.30 11.50 -29.78
CA ASP A 701 -50.61 12.06 -30.18
C ASP A 701 -51.54 12.30 -28.98
N ASP A 702 -51.28 11.65 -27.85
CA ASP A 702 -52.03 11.85 -26.60
C ASP A 702 -51.42 13.01 -25.78
N PRO A 703 -52.16 14.11 -25.54
CA PRO A 703 -51.68 15.24 -24.76
C PRO A 703 -51.35 14.87 -23.30
N ILE A 704 -51.94 13.80 -22.75
CA ILE A 704 -51.63 13.30 -21.41
C ILE A 704 -50.23 12.67 -21.40
N ASN A 705 -49.90 11.86 -22.40
CA ASN A 705 -48.57 11.26 -22.53
C ASN A 705 -47.48 12.32 -22.74
N LEU A 706 -47.76 13.33 -23.56
CA LEU A 706 -46.86 14.48 -23.72
C LEU A 706 -46.59 15.19 -22.40
N GLN A 707 -47.63 15.47 -21.61
CA GLN A 707 -47.46 16.13 -20.31
C GLN A 707 -46.67 15.27 -19.31
N VAL A 708 -46.89 13.95 -19.31
CA VAL A 708 -46.11 13.00 -18.50
C VAL A 708 -44.64 13.02 -18.90
N LEU A 709 -44.34 12.95 -20.20
CA LEU A 709 -42.96 12.97 -20.70
C LEU A 709 -42.26 14.31 -20.42
N ILE A 710 -42.96 15.44 -20.58
CA ILE A 710 -42.45 16.76 -20.20
C ILE A 710 -42.09 16.77 -18.71
N ASN A 711 -42.98 16.30 -17.83
CA ASN A 711 -42.74 16.29 -16.39
C ASN A 711 -41.56 15.38 -15.99
N LEU A 712 -41.42 14.22 -16.64
CA LEU A 712 -40.32 13.29 -16.39
C LEU A 712 -38.97 13.83 -16.84
N LEU A 713 -38.94 14.69 -17.87
CA LEU A 713 -37.72 15.23 -18.47
C LEU A 713 -37.35 16.63 -17.96
N SER A 714 -38.28 17.38 -17.37
CA SER A 714 -38.09 18.76 -16.88
C SER A 714 -37.14 18.90 -15.68
N ILE A 715 -36.81 17.80 -15.01
CA ILE A 715 -35.90 17.79 -13.84
C ILE A 715 -34.43 17.73 -14.29
N GLU A 716 -34.19 17.27 -15.52
CA GLU A 716 -32.86 17.24 -16.13
C GLU A 716 -32.66 18.51 -16.95
N ARG A 717 -31.42 18.92 -17.21
CA ARG A 717 -31.07 20.18 -17.91
C ARG A 717 -31.45 20.16 -19.41
N CYS A 718 -32.62 19.65 -19.73
CA CYS A 718 -33.17 19.44 -21.05
C CYS A 718 -34.29 20.46 -21.30
N GLU A 719 -34.19 21.19 -22.41
CA GLU A 719 -35.28 21.95 -22.98
C GLU A 719 -36.12 20.99 -23.84
N VAL A 720 -37.38 20.78 -23.45
CA VAL A 720 -38.28 19.80 -24.09
C VAL A 720 -39.26 20.52 -25.00
N THR A 721 -39.20 20.21 -26.31
CA THR A 721 -40.24 20.62 -27.27
C THR A 721 -41.18 19.44 -27.48
N ALA A 722 -42.48 19.65 -27.29
CA ALA A 722 -43.49 18.62 -27.49
C ALA A 722 -44.36 18.92 -28.71
N VAL A 723 -44.52 17.94 -29.59
CA VAL A 723 -45.32 18.01 -30.82
C VAL A 723 -46.30 16.84 -30.86
N ARG A 724 -47.42 17.01 -31.57
CA ARG A 724 -48.56 16.06 -31.53
C ARG A 724 -48.62 15.11 -32.72
N SER A 725 -47.76 15.29 -33.71
CA SER A 725 -47.75 14.46 -34.90
C SER A 725 -46.35 14.28 -35.48
N GLY A 726 -46.15 13.21 -36.24
CA GLY A 726 -44.89 12.97 -36.95
C GLY A 726 -44.57 14.05 -38.00
N ASP A 727 -45.58 14.66 -38.63
CA ASP A 727 -45.38 15.75 -39.59
C ASP A 727 -44.82 17.01 -38.90
N GLU A 728 -45.40 17.41 -37.76
CA GLU A 728 -44.88 18.52 -36.92
C GLU A 728 -43.46 18.22 -36.42
N ALA A 729 -43.19 16.95 -36.05
CA ALA A 729 -41.86 16.53 -35.61
C ALA A 729 -40.80 16.66 -36.72
N LEU A 730 -41.16 16.38 -37.97
CA LEU A 730 -40.25 16.57 -39.11
C LEU A 730 -40.02 18.04 -39.41
N GLU A 731 -41.07 18.86 -39.40
CA GLU A 731 -40.94 20.31 -39.58
C GLU A 731 -39.99 20.89 -38.53
N GLU A 732 -40.18 20.54 -37.25
CA GLU A 732 -39.31 20.96 -36.14
C GLU A 732 -37.88 20.41 -36.25
N ALA A 733 -37.72 19.11 -36.52
CA ALA A 733 -36.39 18.50 -36.65
C ALA A 733 -35.60 19.04 -37.86
N PHE A 734 -36.29 19.52 -38.90
CA PHE A 734 -35.68 19.98 -40.16
C PHE A 734 -35.57 21.50 -40.28
N ALA A 735 -36.29 22.26 -39.46
CA ALA A 735 -36.25 23.72 -39.44
C ALA A 735 -34.86 24.28 -39.10
N ALA A 736 -34.05 23.56 -38.30
CA ALA A 736 -32.67 23.91 -38.01
C ALA A 736 -31.80 22.66 -37.74
N PRO A 737 -30.88 22.28 -38.64
CA PRO A 737 -29.98 21.16 -38.38
C PRO A 737 -29.06 21.49 -37.17
N ALA A 738 -29.09 20.60 -36.17
CA ALA A 738 -28.42 20.70 -34.86
C ALA A 738 -29.15 21.49 -33.74
N SER A 739 -30.47 21.70 -33.83
CA SER A 739 -31.27 22.25 -32.72
C SER A 739 -31.62 21.23 -31.64
N TYR A 740 -31.72 19.93 -31.96
CA TYR A 740 -32.09 18.89 -31.01
C TYR A 740 -30.95 17.87 -30.82
N ASP A 741 -30.82 17.38 -29.58
CA ASP A 741 -29.85 16.38 -29.16
C ASP A 741 -30.44 14.97 -29.05
N LEU A 742 -31.78 14.86 -28.99
CA LEU A 742 -32.52 13.60 -28.91
C LEU A 742 -33.96 13.78 -29.42
N VAL A 743 -34.49 12.78 -30.11
CA VAL A 743 -35.93 12.65 -30.43
C VAL A 743 -36.51 11.47 -29.67
N ILE A 744 -37.62 11.67 -28.98
CA ILE A 744 -38.41 10.62 -28.32
C ILE A 744 -39.77 10.57 -29.02
N THR A 745 -40.16 9.42 -29.56
CA THR A 745 -41.40 9.31 -30.33
C THR A 745 -42.19 8.06 -29.96
N ASP A 746 -43.52 8.15 -29.94
CA ASP A 746 -44.37 6.97 -29.85
C ASP A 746 -44.38 6.17 -31.16
N TRP A 747 -44.47 4.86 -31.05
CA TRP A 747 -44.60 3.97 -32.18
C TRP A 747 -45.91 4.21 -32.93
N MET A 748 -47.03 4.25 -32.21
CA MET A 748 -48.38 4.22 -32.78
C MET A 748 -49.00 5.62 -32.79
N MET A 749 -48.70 6.42 -33.80
CA MET A 749 -49.31 7.74 -33.98
C MET A 749 -50.18 7.79 -35.25
N PRO A 750 -51.27 8.59 -35.27
CA PRO A 750 -52.11 8.80 -36.46
C PRO A 750 -51.32 9.45 -37.60
N LYS A 751 -51.70 9.11 -38.85
CA LYS A 751 -51.10 9.58 -40.12
C LYS A 751 -49.66 9.13 -40.39
N MET A 752 -48.75 9.27 -39.44
CA MET A 752 -47.34 8.87 -39.55
C MET A 752 -46.89 8.14 -38.29
N SER A 753 -46.42 6.90 -38.45
CA SER A 753 -45.89 6.12 -37.32
C SER A 753 -44.51 6.62 -36.86
N GLY A 754 -44.13 6.34 -35.61
CA GLY A 754 -42.79 6.69 -35.09
C GLY A 754 -41.63 6.04 -35.86
N ILE A 755 -41.87 4.87 -36.45
CA ILE A 755 -40.92 4.21 -37.36
C ILE A 755 -40.76 4.98 -38.67
N GLU A 756 -41.87 5.42 -39.25
CA GLU A 756 -41.85 6.18 -40.51
C GLU A 756 -41.21 7.55 -40.32
N LEU A 757 -41.49 8.20 -39.19
CA LEU A 757 -40.79 9.40 -38.72
C LEU A 757 -39.28 9.16 -38.63
N CYS A 758 -38.85 8.07 -37.98
CA CYS A 758 -37.44 7.73 -37.86
C CYS A 758 -36.77 7.53 -39.23
N ARG A 759 -37.41 6.83 -40.17
CA ARG A 759 -36.86 6.65 -41.53
C ARG A 759 -36.63 7.98 -42.23
N LYS A 760 -37.60 8.90 -42.14
CA LYS A 760 -37.47 10.24 -42.72
C LYS A 760 -36.37 11.05 -42.04
N ILE A 761 -36.23 10.97 -40.71
CA ILE A 761 -35.10 11.60 -39.98
C ILE A 761 -33.75 11.07 -40.49
N ARG A 762 -33.65 9.77 -40.80
CA ARG A 762 -32.41 9.12 -41.27
C ARG A 762 -32.00 9.49 -42.69
N GLU A 763 -32.88 10.09 -43.49
CA GLU A 763 -32.52 10.67 -44.78
C GLU A 763 -31.58 11.88 -44.64
N ARG A 764 -31.60 12.54 -43.47
CA ARG A 764 -30.83 13.78 -43.22
C ARG A 764 -29.83 13.71 -42.08
N PHE A 765 -30.06 12.87 -41.06
CA PHE A 765 -29.20 12.78 -39.89
C PHE A 765 -28.69 11.36 -39.62
N LEU A 766 -27.39 11.23 -39.38
CA LEU A 766 -26.78 9.97 -38.94
C LEU A 766 -27.27 9.57 -37.53
N LEU A 767 -27.12 8.27 -37.20
CA LEU A 767 -27.45 7.72 -35.88
C LEU A 767 -26.74 8.41 -34.71
N SER A 768 -25.52 8.89 -34.93
CA SER A 768 -24.69 9.61 -33.96
C SER A 768 -24.96 11.12 -33.93
N GLU A 769 -25.67 11.63 -34.94
CA GLU A 769 -25.98 13.05 -35.09
C GLU A 769 -27.32 13.42 -34.47
N LEU A 770 -28.33 12.57 -34.63
CA LEU A 770 -29.63 12.74 -33.99
C LEU A 770 -30.17 11.39 -33.53
N PRO A 771 -29.90 11.02 -32.26
CA PRO A 771 -30.47 9.82 -31.66
C PRO A 771 -32.01 9.86 -31.62
N VAL A 772 -32.64 8.71 -31.89
CA VAL A 772 -34.10 8.52 -31.81
C VAL A 772 -34.41 7.40 -30.82
N LEU A 773 -35.23 7.69 -29.81
CA LEU A 773 -35.74 6.78 -28.80
C LEU A 773 -37.23 6.50 -29.07
N LEU A 774 -37.59 5.22 -29.24
CA LEU A 774 -38.95 4.82 -29.59
C LEU A 774 -39.72 4.29 -28.37
N LEU A 775 -40.88 4.86 -28.06
CA LEU A 775 -41.80 4.34 -27.03
C LEU A 775 -42.79 3.36 -27.68
N THR A 776 -43.01 2.19 -27.10
CA THR A 776 -43.87 1.16 -27.73
C THR A 776 -44.60 0.29 -26.72
N ALA A 777 -45.88 0.00 -26.96
CA ALA A 777 -46.63 -1.05 -26.25
C ALA A 777 -46.37 -2.46 -26.84
N ARG A 778 -45.63 -2.54 -27.96
CA ARG A 778 -45.29 -3.78 -28.66
C ARG A 778 -43.88 -4.19 -28.31
N THR A 779 -43.75 -5.20 -27.46
CA THR A 779 -42.47 -5.76 -27.00
C THR A 779 -42.08 -7.05 -27.74
N LYS A 780 -42.77 -7.40 -28.83
CA LYS A 780 -42.44 -8.59 -29.61
C LYS A 780 -41.09 -8.38 -30.33
N PRO A 781 -40.23 -9.42 -30.42
CA PRO A 781 -38.93 -9.31 -31.09
C PRO A 781 -39.00 -8.85 -32.55
N GLU A 782 -40.08 -9.19 -33.27
CA GLU A 782 -40.30 -8.79 -34.66
C GLU A 782 -40.52 -7.28 -34.80
N ASP A 783 -41.30 -6.68 -33.89
CA ASP A 783 -41.53 -5.24 -33.85
C ASP A 783 -40.22 -4.52 -33.47
N ILE A 784 -39.48 -5.00 -32.48
CA ILE A 784 -38.18 -4.40 -32.09
C ILE A 784 -37.19 -4.41 -33.26
N LYS A 785 -37.12 -5.51 -34.02
CA LYS A 785 -36.26 -5.63 -35.20
C LYS A 785 -36.61 -4.60 -36.27
N LEU A 786 -37.91 -4.41 -36.55
CA LEU A 786 -38.38 -3.39 -37.51
C LEU A 786 -38.00 -1.97 -37.08
N GLY A 787 -37.98 -1.68 -35.78
CA GLY A 787 -37.53 -0.40 -35.23
C GLY A 787 -36.05 -0.14 -35.50
N PHE A 788 -35.17 -1.11 -35.21
CA PHE A 788 -33.73 -0.96 -35.48
C PHE A 788 -33.40 -0.88 -36.98
N GLU A 789 -34.08 -1.66 -37.83
CA GLU A 789 -33.93 -1.57 -39.29
C GLU A 789 -34.35 -0.21 -39.85
N ALA A 790 -35.26 0.50 -39.17
CA ALA A 790 -35.65 1.87 -39.50
C ALA A 790 -34.68 2.94 -38.98
N GLY A 791 -33.63 2.55 -38.24
CA GLY A 791 -32.60 3.45 -37.72
C GLY A 791 -32.89 4.02 -36.34
N VAL A 792 -33.75 3.39 -35.53
CA VAL A 792 -33.97 3.78 -34.13
C VAL A 792 -32.71 3.45 -33.30
N ASN A 793 -32.35 4.32 -32.35
CA ASN A 793 -31.18 4.10 -31.50
C ASN A 793 -31.50 3.18 -30.31
N ASP A 794 -32.67 3.33 -29.72
CA ASP A 794 -33.13 2.51 -28.60
C ASP A 794 -34.66 2.54 -28.47
N TYR A 795 -35.25 1.66 -27.67
CA TYR A 795 -36.70 1.60 -27.44
C TYR A 795 -37.06 1.38 -25.96
N ILE A 796 -38.27 1.78 -25.57
CA ILE A 796 -38.82 1.59 -24.22
C ILE A 796 -40.25 1.07 -24.29
N GLY A 797 -40.56 0.09 -23.44
CA GLY A 797 -41.91 -0.46 -23.30
C GLY A 797 -42.87 0.51 -22.59
N LYS A 798 -44.10 0.65 -23.07
CA LYS A 798 -45.21 1.31 -22.34
C LYS A 798 -45.87 0.27 -21.40
N PRO A 799 -46.20 0.60 -20.12
CA PRO A 799 -46.08 1.90 -19.47
C PRO A 799 -44.62 2.29 -19.16
N VAL A 800 -44.29 3.56 -19.38
CA VAL A 800 -42.92 4.08 -19.27
C VAL A 800 -42.51 4.21 -17.81
N ASP A 801 -41.50 3.45 -17.38
CA ASP A 801 -40.87 3.64 -16.07
C ASP A 801 -39.97 4.89 -16.06
N ALA A 802 -40.11 5.71 -15.02
CA ALA A 802 -39.37 6.96 -14.89
C ALA A 802 -37.86 6.74 -14.73
N GLY A 803 -37.42 5.63 -14.11
CA GLY A 803 -36.01 5.28 -13.98
C GLY A 803 -35.42 4.81 -15.30
N GLU A 804 -36.14 3.93 -16.01
CA GLU A 804 -35.73 3.41 -17.31
C GLU A 804 -35.62 4.52 -18.36
N LEU A 805 -36.64 5.38 -18.47
CA LEU A 805 -36.63 6.52 -19.41
C LEU A 805 -35.41 7.42 -19.19
N ARG A 806 -35.14 7.81 -17.94
CA ARG A 806 -34.02 8.68 -17.60
C ARG A 806 -32.68 8.04 -17.95
N ALA A 807 -32.48 6.77 -17.61
CA ALA A 807 -31.23 6.08 -17.91
C ALA A 807 -30.95 6.01 -19.42
N ARG A 808 -31.99 5.74 -20.22
CA ARG A 808 -31.90 5.66 -21.69
C ARG A 808 -31.62 7.02 -22.30
N VAL A 809 -32.34 8.06 -21.87
CA VAL A 809 -32.15 9.45 -22.32
C VAL A 809 -30.72 9.93 -21.98
N GLN A 810 -30.26 9.74 -20.74
CA GLN A 810 -28.90 10.13 -20.33
C GLN A 810 -27.81 9.43 -21.16
N THR A 811 -27.99 8.14 -21.46
CA THR A 811 -27.02 7.38 -22.27
C THR A 811 -26.93 7.94 -23.69
N LEU A 812 -28.07 8.23 -24.32
CA LEU A 812 -28.13 8.77 -25.68
C LEU A 812 -27.58 10.20 -25.76
N LEU A 813 -27.87 11.05 -24.77
CA LEU A 813 -27.33 12.42 -24.68
C LEU A 813 -25.80 12.41 -24.43
N ALA A 814 -25.30 11.52 -23.58
CA ALA A 814 -23.86 11.37 -23.34
C ALA A 814 -23.09 10.90 -24.59
N LEU A 815 -23.70 9.98 -25.37
CA LEU A 815 -23.16 9.56 -26.66
C LEU A 815 -23.07 10.75 -27.63
N ARG A 816 -24.16 11.52 -27.77
CA ARG A 816 -24.21 12.71 -28.63
C ARG A 816 -23.15 13.75 -28.25
N LYS A 817 -22.99 14.01 -26.95
CA LYS A 817 -21.97 14.93 -26.42
C LYS A 817 -20.55 14.47 -26.73
N SER A 818 -20.26 13.19 -26.56
CA SER A 818 -18.92 12.62 -26.80
C SER A 818 -18.51 12.73 -28.27
N VAL A 819 -19.43 12.48 -29.20
CA VAL A 819 -19.19 12.65 -30.63
C VAL A 819 -18.91 14.12 -30.96
N LYS A 820 -19.67 15.06 -30.39
CA LYS A 820 -19.46 16.50 -30.59
C LYS A 820 -18.08 16.98 -30.08
N LEU A 821 -17.63 16.47 -28.93
CA LEU A 821 -16.32 16.79 -28.35
C LEU A 821 -15.16 16.22 -29.17
N ALA A 822 -15.29 14.99 -29.69
CA ALA A 822 -14.26 14.36 -30.51
C ALA A 822 -13.98 15.16 -31.80
N VAL A 823 -15.05 15.59 -32.49
CA VAL A 823 -14.95 16.42 -33.70
C VAL A 823 -14.29 17.78 -33.39
N GLN A 824 -14.61 18.37 -32.24
CA GLN A 824 -14.00 19.64 -31.81
C GLN A 824 -12.51 19.50 -31.48
N ALA A 825 -12.12 18.40 -30.83
CA ALA A 825 -10.72 18.13 -30.49
C ALA A 825 -9.85 17.86 -31.73
N GLU A 826 -10.40 17.15 -32.72
CA GLU A 826 -9.74 16.93 -34.01
C GLU A 826 -9.53 18.26 -34.76
N MET A 827 -10.54 19.14 -34.75
CA MET A 827 -10.44 20.49 -35.32
C MET A 827 -9.38 21.36 -34.62
N ALA A 828 -9.29 21.28 -33.29
CA ALA A 828 -8.29 22.01 -32.51
C ALA A 828 -6.86 21.50 -32.77
N PHE A 829 -6.69 20.18 -32.94
CA PHE A 829 -5.40 19.57 -33.27
C PHE A 829 -4.89 20.02 -34.65
N LEU A 830 -5.77 20.08 -35.64
CA LEU A 830 -5.42 20.56 -37.00
C LEU A 830 -5.00 22.03 -37.02
N GLN A 831 -5.43 22.83 -36.04
CA GLN A 831 -5.05 24.24 -35.91
C GLN A 831 -3.66 24.46 -35.28
N ALA A 832 -3.08 23.49 -34.56
CA ALA A 832 -1.90 23.70 -33.72
C ALA A 832 -0.53 23.33 -34.36
N GLN A 833 -0.36 23.44 -35.69
CA GLN A 833 0.93 23.13 -36.34
C GLN A 833 1.89 24.35 -36.38
N ILE A 834 2.75 24.52 -35.37
CA ILE A 834 3.98 25.33 -35.53
C ILE A 834 5.05 24.48 -36.20
N LYS A 835 5.61 24.93 -37.33
CA LYS A 835 6.70 24.20 -37.99
C LYS A 835 7.98 24.30 -37.14
N PRO A 836 8.59 23.19 -36.68
CA PRO A 836 9.77 23.22 -35.81
C PRO A 836 10.94 24.04 -36.36
N HIS A 837 11.14 24.02 -37.69
CA HIS A 837 12.23 24.74 -38.33
C HIS A 837 12.15 26.27 -38.20
N PHE A 838 10.94 26.86 -38.09
CA PHE A 838 10.77 28.31 -37.92
C PHE A 838 11.33 28.76 -36.56
N LEU A 839 11.01 28.01 -35.50
CA LEU A 839 11.49 28.30 -34.15
C LEU A 839 13.01 28.26 -34.04
N TYR A 840 13.64 27.24 -34.65
CA TYR A 840 15.10 27.16 -34.67
C TYR A 840 15.74 28.32 -35.44
N ASN A 841 15.14 28.73 -36.56
CA ASN A 841 15.66 29.87 -37.34
C ASN A 841 15.54 31.19 -36.58
N ALA A 842 14.39 31.46 -35.94
CA ALA A 842 14.19 32.68 -35.16
C ALA A 842 15.20 32.77 -33.99
N LEU A 843 15.40 31.67 -33.26
CA LEU A 843 16.38 31.61 -32.17
C LEU A 843 17.81 31.80 -32.68
N ASN A 844 18.19 31.19 -33.79
CA ASN A 844 19.53 31.36 -34.38
C ASN A 844 19.78 32.81 -34.81
N THR A 845 18.79 33.48 -35.40
CA THR A 845 18.88 34.91 -35.75
C THR A 845 19.07 35.77 -34.51
N ILE A 846 18.31 35.51 -33.44
CA ILE A 846 18.43 36.23 -32.17
C ILE A 846 19.83 36.01 -31.55
N ILE A 847 20.31 34.77 -31.54
CA ILE A 847 21.65 34.42 -31.01
C ILE A 847 22.75 35.13 -31.81
N ALA A 848 22.61 35.23 -33.14
CA ALA A 848 23.59 35.89 -34.00
C ALA A 848 23.61 37.43 -33.82
N ILE A 849 22.46 38.06 -33.54
CA ILE A 849 22.35 39.51 -33.34
C ILE A 849 22.71 39.92 -31.91
N CYS A 850 22.53 39.05 -30.93
CA CYS A 850 22.75 39.33 -29.50
C CYS A 850 24.10 39.99 -29.15
N PRO A 851 25.25 39.62 -29.76
CA PRO A 851 26.54 40.28 -29.50
C PRO A 851 26.68 41.66 -30.16
N VAL A 852 25.90 41.92 -31.22
CA VAL A 852 26.02 43.10 -32.09
C VAL A 852 25.04 44.20 -31.67
N ASP A 853 23.78 43.83 -31.42
CA ASP A 853 22.74 44.73 -30.94
C ASP A 853 21.83 44.01 -29.91
N PRO A 854 22.16 44.09 -28.61
CA PRO A 854 21.40 43.41 -27.58
C PRO A 854 19.98 43.96 -27.40
N TYR A 855 19.72 45.22 -27.78
CA TYR A 855 18.38 45.80 -27.71
C TYR A 855 17.49 45.24 -28.81
N LYS A 856 18.01 45.13 -30.04
CA LYS A 856 17.28 44.47 -31.13
C LYS A 856 17.04 42.99 -30.85
N ALA A 857 18.01 42.29 -30.25
CA ALA A 857 17.83 40.90 -29.84
C ALA A 857 16.71 40.74 -28.78
N MET A 858 16.62 41.67 -27.82
CA MET A 858 15.54 41.69 -26.83
C MET A 858 14.17 41.94 -27.48
N GLU A 859 14.07 42.87 -28.44
CA GLU A 859 12.84 43.12 -29.21
C GLU A 859 12.38 41.86 -29.94
N LEU A 860 13.29 41.15 -30.62
CA LEU A 860 12.98 39.90 -31.33
C LEU A 860 12.57 38.76 -30.40
N LEU A 861 13.11 38.71 -29.17
CA LEU A 861 12.64 37.75 -28.15
C LEU A 861 11.21 38.05 -27.70
N ILE A 862 10.84 39.32 -27.57
CA ILE A 862 9.46 39.72 -27.24
C ILE A 862 8.52 39.33 -28.38
N GLU A 863 8.89 39.62 -29.63
CA GLU A 863 8.10 39.23 -30.82
C GLU A 863 7.95 37.71 -30.94
N LEU A 864 9.01 36.94 -30.66
CA LEU A 864 8.94 35.47 -30.62
C LEU A 864 8.01 34.96 -29.52
N SER A 865 8.05 35.59 -28.34
CA SER A 865 7.15 35.25 -27.24
C SER A 865 5.69 35.57 -27.57
N GLN A 866 5.42 36.72 -28.20
CA GLN A 866 4.09 37.11 -28.66
C GLN A 866 3.57 36.15 -29.73
N PHE A 867 4.39 35.83 -30.74
CA PHE A 867 4.05 34.84 -31.76
C PHE A 867 3.68 33.48 -31.16
N LEU A 868 4.49 32.97 -30.24
CA LEU A 868 4.22 31.68 -29.59
C LEU A 868 2.93 31.73 -28.77
N ARG A 869 2.72 32.79 -27.99
CA ARG A 869 1.50 32.95 -27.21
C ARG A 869 0.26 32.97 -28.09
N SER A 870 0.27 33.77 -29.16
CA SER A 870 -0.87 33.91 -30.08
C SER A 870 -1.09 32.65 -30.93
N SER A 871 -0.03 31.90 -31.26
CA SER A 871 -0.13 30.62 -31.97
C SER A 871 -0.58 29.45 -31.07
N PHE A 872 -0.46 29.57 -29.74
CA PHE A 872 -0.81 28.54 -28.76
C PHE A 872 -2.00 28.92 -27.86
N ASP A 873 -2.70 30.04 -28.12
CA ASP A 873 -3.79 30.46 -27.25
C ASP A 873 -4.99 29.49 -27.35
N PHE A 874 -5.15 28.64 -26.33
CA PHE A 874 -6.13 27.54 -26.27
C PHE A 874 -7.58 28.01 -26.01
N HIS A 875 -7.87 29.31 -26.14
CA HIS A 875 -9.23 29.85 -26.00
C HIS A 875 -10.12 29.69 -27.25
N ASN A 876 -9.76 28.82 -28.21
CA ASN A 876 -10.62 28.39 -29.32
C ASN A 876 -11.77 27.44 -28.90
N ARG A 877 -12.47 27.74 -27.80
CA ARG A 877 -13.86 27.28 -27.66
C ARG A 877 -14.79 28.02 -28.63
N ASP A 878 -14.37 29.20 -29.08
CA ASP A 878 -15.09 30.02 -30.03
C ASP A 878 -14.63 29.71 -31.47
N LYS A 879 -15.59 29.56 -32.38
CA LYS A 879 -15.34 29.21 -33.80
C LYS A 879 -14.62 30.32 -34.59
N MET A 880 -14.40 31.51 -34.01
CA MET A 880 -13.92 32.72 -34.67
C MET A 880 -12.95 33.53 -33.78
N THR A 881 -12.04 34.29 -34.40
CA THR A 881 -11.15 35.29 -33.78
C THR A 881 -11.34 36.67 -34.42
N THR A 882 -10.82 37.74 -33.84
CA THR A 882 -10.85 39.09 -34.44
C THR A 882 -9.72 39.28 -35.46
N ILE A 883 -9.94 40.10 -36.50
CA ILE A 883 -8.90 40.49 -37.47
C ILE A 883 -7.68 41.09 -36.75
N GLU A 884 -7.87 41.89 -35.70
CA GLU A 884 -6.78 42.47 -34.91
C GLU A 884 -5.79 41.42 -34.40
N ARG A 885 -6.29 40.39 -33.70
CA ARG A 885 -5.46 39.29 -33.19
C ARG A 885 -4.75 38.50 -34.29
N GLU A 886 -5.44 38.26 -35.40
CA GLU A 886 -4.85 37.57 -36.55
C GLU A 886 -3.73 38.41 -37.20
N LEU A 887 -3.90 39.74 -37.26
CA LEU A 887 -2.89 40.68 -37.73
C LEU A 887 -1.69 40.80 -36.80
N GLU A 888 -1.88 40.78 -35.48
CA GLU A 888 -0.78 40.74 -34.51
C GLU A 888 0.11 39.52 -34.76
N LEU A 889 -0.49 38.34 -34.95
CA LEU A 889 0.24 37.12 -35.27
C LEU A 889 1.04 37.22 -36.57
N VAL A 890 0.42 37.79 -37.62
CA VAL A 890 1.08 38.03 -38.91
C VAL A 890 2.26 39.00 -38.79
N LYS A 891 2.08 40.09 -38.03
CA LYS A 891 3.12 41.11 -37.82
C LYS A 891 4.31 40.53 -37.07
N SER A 892 4.10 39.81 -35.97
CA SER A 892 5.20 39.19 -35.23
C SER A 892 5.96 38.16 -36.09
N TYR A 893 5.25 37.36 -36.90
CA TYR A 893 5.89 36.45 -37.85
C TYR A 893 6.77 37.19 -38.87
N LEU A 894 6.25 38.23 -39.50
CA LEU A 894 6.97 38.99 -40.53
C LEU A 894 8.14 39.79 -39.96
N THR A 895 8.05 40.30 -38.73
CA THR A 895 9.17 40.97 -38.04
C THR A 895 10.33 40.01 -37.78
N LEU A 896 10.03 38.76 -37.37
CA LEU A 896 11.04 37.73 -37.14
C LEU A 896 11.74 37.30 -38.45
N GLU A 897 11.00 37.12 -39.55
CA GLU A 897 11.60 36.80 -40.85
C GLU A 897 12.35 38.01 -41.46
N LYS A 898 11.88 39.24 -41.24
CA LYS A 898 12.61 40.45 -41.68
C LYS A 898 13.96 40.57 -40.98
N ALA A 899 14.05 40.28 -39.69
CA ALA A 899 15.33 40.30 -38.98
C ALA A 899 16.32 39.24 -39.50
N ARG A 900 15.81 38.15 -40.07
CA ARG A 900 16.64 37.09 -40.66
C ARG A 900 17.15 37.44 -42.05
N PHE A 901 16.32 38.11 -42.86
CA PHE A 901 16.61 38.37 -44.27
C PHE A 901 16.96 39.82 -44.59
N ASP A 902 16.89 40.69 -43.59
CA ASP A 902 17.28 42.09 -43.61
C ASP A 902 16.63 42.86 -44.78
N GLU A 903 17.40 43.61 -45.59
CA GLU A 903 16.86 44.39 -46.71
C GLU A 903 16.20 43.58 -47.83
N ARG A 904 16.33 42.24 -47.82
CA ARG A 904 15.73 41.36 -48.85
C ARG A 904 14.23 41.15 -48.67
N LEU A 905 13.63 41.52 -47.54
CA LEU A 905 12.19 41.40 -47.31
C LEU A 905 11.58 42.77 -46.97
N LYS A 906 10.82 43.33 -47.93
CA LYS A 906 10.03 44.55 -47.74
C LYS A 906 8.57 44.19 -47.49
N ILE A 907 7.92 44.95 -46.61
CA ILE A 907 6.56 44.65 -46.17
C ILE A 907 5.75 45.94 -46.19
N GLU A 908 4.59 45.90 -46.86
CA GLU A 908 3.64 47.01 -46.93
C GLU A 908 2.27 46.57 -46.39
N TYR A 909 1.67 47.41 -45.55
CA TYR A 909 0.34 47.16 -44.96
C TYR A 909 -0.65 48.24 -45.40
N GLU A 910 -1.79 47.85 -45.93
CA GLU A 910 -2.90 48.76 -46.31
C GLU A 910 -4.20 48.25 -45.67
N ILE A 911 -4.48 48.68 -44.43
CA ILE A 911 -5.60 48.19 -43.62
C ILE A 911 -6.65 49.29 -43.45
N SER A 912 -7.86 49.02 -43.94
CA SER A 912 -9.00 49.96 -43.98
C SER A 912 -10.31 49.22 -43.65
N CYS A 913 -10.34 48.53 -42.52
CA CYS A 913 -11.51 47.77 -42.04
C CYS A 913 -11.66 47.87 -40.52
N ASP A 914 -12.81 47.43 -40.00
CA ASP A 914 -13.03 47.29 -38.55
C ASP A 914 -12.15 46.16 -37.97
N ALA A 915 -11.32 46.50 -36.98
CA ALA A 915 -10.36 45.59 -36.37
C ALA A 915 -11.02 44.47 -35.54
N LEU A 916 -12.26 44.71 -35.07
CA LEU A 916 -13.04 43.76 -34.26
C LEU A 916 -13.86 42.76 -35.09
N ALA A 917 -13.84 42.87 -36.42
CA ALA A 917 -14.55 41.93 -37.26
C ALA A 917 -14.02 40.49 -37.09
N LEU A 918 -14.93 39.52 -37.17
CA LEU A 918 -14.64 38.12 -36.86
C LEU A 918 -14.21 37.34 -38.11
N ILE A 919 -13.11 36.61 -37.98
CA ILE A 919 -12.50 35.75 -39.00
C ILE A 919 -12.17 34.38 -38.37
N PRO A 920 -12.17 33.27 -39.14
CA PRO A 920 -11.67 32.01 -38.61
C PRO A 920 -10.18 32.14 -38.25
N PRO A 921 -9.72 31.60 -37.12
CA PRO A 921 -8.34 31.73 -36.69
C PRO A 921 -7.37 31.07 -37.67
N LEU A 922 -6.16 31.61 -37.81
CA LEU A 922 -5.10 31.07 -38.67
C LEU A 922 -5.50 31.03 -40.15
N THR A 923 -6.16 32.08 -40.63
CA THR A 923 -6.57 32.24 -42.04
C THR A 923 -5.58 33.10 -42.81
N ILE A 924 -5.12 34.20 -42.23
CA ILE A 924 -4.25 35.17 -42.93
C ILE A 924 -2.79 34.73 -42.84
N GLN A 925 -2.37 34.28 -41.66
CA GLN A 925 -0.98 33.91 -41.39
C GLN A 925 -0.41 32.88 -42.39
N PRO A 926 -1.06 31.75 -42.71
CA PRO A 926 -0.43 30.76 -43.59
C PRO A 926 -0.37 31.21 -45.06
N ILE A 927 -1.22 32.18 -45.46
CA ILE A 927 -1.13 32.81 -46.79
C ILE A 927 0.13 33.66 -46.87
N VAL A 928 0.37 34.48 -45.84
CA VAL A 928 1.58 35.31 -45.73
C VAL A 928 2.83 34.45 -45.60
N GLU A 929 2.80 33.36 -44.82
CA GLU A 929 3.91 32.42 -44.71
C GLU A 929 4.29 31.83 -46.07
N ASN A 930 3.30 31.51 -46.90
CA ASN A 930 3.53 30.99 -48.24
C ASN A 930 4.16 32.04 -49.16
N ALA A 931 3.65 33.29 -49.13
CA ALA A 931 4.22 34.41 -49.88
C ALA A 931 5.70 34.66 -49.54
N VAL A 932 6.08 34.59 -48.25
CA VAL A 932 7.48 34.69 -47.81
C VAL A 932 8.29 33.48 -48.31
N ASN A 933 7.93 32.27 -47.89
CA ASN A 933 8.79 31.09 -48.03
C ASN A 933 8.84 30.51 -49.45
N HIS A 934 7.80 30.72 -50.24
CA HIS A 934 7.67 30.13 -51.57
C HIS A 934 7.56 31.15 -52.69
N GLY A 935 7.26 32.42 -52.38
CA GLY A 935 7.34 33.56 -53.30
C GLY A 935 8.67 34.30 -53.19
N VAL A 936 8.73 35.27 -52.28
CA VAL A 936 9.82 36.26 -52.16
C VAL A 936 11.18 35.62 -51.89
N MET A 937 11.28 34.69 -50.93
CA MET A 937 12.57 34.14 -50.52
C MET A 937 13.23 33.22 -51.57
N LYS A 938 12.51 32.83 -52.62
CA LYS A 938 13.10 32.10 -53.76
C LYS A 938 13.81 33.00 -54.77
N LYS A 939 13.63 34.32 -54.67
CA LYS A 939 14.27 35.32 -55.53
C LYS A 939 15.58 35.77 -54.87
N GLU A 940 16.69 35.73 -55.60
CA GLU A 940 18.01 36.08 -55.05
C GLU A 940 18.07 37.53 -54.56
N GLU A 941 17.44 38.46 -55.28
CA GLU A 941 17.41 39.90 -54.95
C GLU A 941 16.47 40.24 -53.77
N GLY A 942 15.65 39.30 -53.30
CA GLY A 942 14.57 39.60 -52.34
C GLY A 942 13.32 40.18 -53.02
N GLY A 943 12.41 40.71 -52.22
CA GLY A 943 11.09 41.15 -52.72
C GLY A 943 10.20 41.80 -51.67
N THR A 944 9.01 42.19 -52.12
CA THR A 944 8.00 42.95 -51.36
C THR A 944 6.73 42.14 -51.19
N ILE A 945 6.22 42.08 -49.96
CA ILE A 945 4.91 41.52 -49.63
C ILE A 945 3.97 42.66 -49.25
N LYS A 946 2.82 42.73 -49.92
CA LYS A 946 1.78 43.70 -49.62
C LYS A 946 0.54 42.99 -49.07
N LEU A 947 0.16 43.33 -47.84
CA LEU A 947 -1.06 42.85 -47.20
C LEU A 947 -2.10 43.98 -47.19
N LYS A 948 -3.20 43.77 -47.92
CA LYS A 948 -4.32 44.70 -48.00
C LYS A 948 -5.59 44.08 -47.41
N ILE A 949 -6.22 44.80 -46.48
CA ILE A 949 -7.52 44.42 -45.93
C ILE A 949 -8.45 45.63 -46.03
N SER A 950 -9.55 45.46 -46.73
CA SER A 950 -10.50 46.54 -47.01
C SER A 950 -11.94 46.05 -46.92
N GLU A 951 -12.82 46.91 -46.45
CA GLU A 951 -14.26 46.67 -46.45
C GLU A 951 -14.87 47.17 -47.78
N ILE A 952 -15.55 46.28 -48.52
CA ILE A 952 -16.21 46.58 -49.80
C ILE A 952 -17.59 45.90 -49.78
N ASP A 953 -18.66 46.65 -50.01
CA ASP A 953 -20.05 46.14 -50.12
C ASP A 953 -20.48 45.19 -48.98
N ASN A 954 -20.24 45.58 -47.72
CA ASN A 954 -20.54 44.79 -46.51
C ASN A 954 -19.79 43.43 -46.42
N CYS A 955 -18.74 43.27 -47.21
CA CYS A 955 -17.79 42.17 -47.16
C CYS A 955 -16.40 42.68 -46.79
N ILE A 956 -15.63 41.83 -46.14
CA ILE A 956 -14.22 42.07 -45.86
C ILE A 956 -13.41 41.32 -46.91
N MET A 957 -12.60 42.08 -47.64
CA MET A 957 -11.65 41.57 -48.62
C MET A 957 -10.27 41.49 -47.97
N VAL A 958 -9.64 40.32 -48.01
CA VAL A 958 -8.24 40.14 -47.63
C VAL A 958 -7.46 39.78 -48.88
N LEU A 959 -6.37 40.52 -49.13
CA LEU A 959 -5.51 40.41 -50.30
C LEU A 959 -4.05 40.35 -49.85
N VAL A 960 -3.32 39.34 -50.30
CA VAL A 960 -1.87 39.20 -50.10
C VAL A 960 -1.21 39.13 -51.47
N GLU A 961 -0.35 40.11 -51.75
CA GLU A 961 0.44 40.20 -52.99
C GLU A 961 1.93 40.00 -52.67
N ASP A 962 2.62 39.26 -53.54
CA ASP A 962 4.08 39.18 -53.55
C ASP A 962 4.67 39.36 -54.95
N ASP A 963 5.86 39.96 -55.04
CA ASP A 963 6.65 40.16 -56.27
C ASP A 963 7.72 39.06 -56.50
N GLY A 964 7.47 37.88 -55.90
CA GLY A 964 8.33 36.71 -55.94
C GLY A 964 8.23 35.92 -57.24
N VAL A 965 8.54 34.62 -57.17
CA VAL A 965 8.64 33.75 -58.35
C VAL A 965 7.29 33.27 -58.93
N GLY A 966 6.16 33.65 -58.32
CA GLY A 966 4.81 33.25 -58.74
C GLY A 966 4.51 31.75 -58.64
N PHE A 967 3.35 31.33 -59.15
CA PHE A 967 2.93 29.93 -59.23
C PHE A 967 3.09 29.40 -60.66
N THR A 968 3.65 28.20 -60.84
CA THR A 968 3.56 27.49 -62.14
C THR A 968 2.16 26.87 -62.30
N PRO A 969 1.64 26.69 -63.53
CA PRO A 969 0.30 26.12 -63.78
C PRO A 969 0.08 24.74 -63.14
N GLU A 970 1.13 23.90 -63.12
CA GLU A 970 1.10 22.57 -62.49
C GLU A 970 1.07 22.65 -60.96
N ARG A 971 1.68 23.68 -60.38
CA ARG A 971 1.72 23.87 -58.93
C ARG A 971 0.44 24.50 -58.40
N LEU A 972 -0.20 25.38 -59.19
CA LEU A 972 -1.49 25.97 -58.86
C LEU A 972 -2.59 24.90 -58.72
N SER A 973 -2.62 23.93 -59.63
CA SER A 973 -3.56 22.79 -59.59
C SER A 973 -3.27 21.79 -58.45
N GLN A 974 -2.01 21.61 -58.06
CA GLN A 974 -1.64 20.78 -56.90
C GLN A 974 -1.94 21.43 -55.54
N VAL A 975 -1.86 22.76 -55.44
CA VAL A 975 -2.08 23.49 -54.17
C VAL A 975 -3.57 23.54 -53.79
N LEU A 976 -4.47 23.41 -54.76
CA LEU A 976 -5.92 23.38 -54.55
C LEU A 976 -6.54 21.97 -54.62
N SER A 977 -5.77 20.93 -54.95
CA SER A 977 -6.26 19.55 -55.02
C SER A 977 -5.79 18.67 -53.85
N ASP A 978 -6.68 17.81 -53.37
CA ASP A 978 -6.58 17.03 -52.13
C ASP A 978 -5.54 15.87 -52.15
N LYS A 979 -4.64 15.82 -53.15
CA LYS A 979 -3.77 14.66 -53.44
C LYS A 979 -2.27 14.99 -53.50
N GLY A 980 -1.79 15.88 -52.64
CA GLY A 980 -0.36 16.20 -52.51
C GLY A 980 0.22 15.86 -51.14
N THR A 981 1.12 14.89 -51.08
CA THR A 981 1.89 14.56 -49.87
C THR A 981 2.82 15.71 -49.47
N GLY A 982 2.49 16.43 -48.39
CA GLY A 982 3.48 17.09 -47.54
C GLY A 982 3.40 18.61 -47.33
N ARG A 983 2.45 19.36 -47.92
CA ARG A 983 2.27 20.80 -47.62
C ARG A 983 0.79 21.20 -47.64
N VAL A 984 0.19 21.25 -46.45
CA VAL A 984 -1.26 21.21 -46.20
C VAL A 984 -1.90 22.60 -45.99
N GLY A 985 -1.14 23.70 -46.08
CA GLY A 985 -1.56 25.02 -45.59
C GLY A 985 -2.71 25.70 -46.37
N LEU A 986 -2.55 25.95 -47.67
CA LEU A 986 -3.54 26.72 -48.45
C LEU A 986 -4.81 25.94 -48.82
N SER A 987 -4.68 24.64 -49.12
CA SER A 987 -5.83 23.78 -49.43
C SER A 987 -6.81 23.68 -48.25
N ASN A 988 -6.28 23.52 -47.03
CA ASN A 988 -7.10 23.51 -45.82
C ASN A 988 -7.81 24.84 -45.57
N ILE A 989 -7.13 25.97 -45.82
CA ILE A 989 -7.76 27.30 -45.71
C ILE A 989 -8.86 27.45 -46.76
N HIS A 990 -8.60 27.04 -48.01
CA HIS A 990 -9.58 27.07 -49.08
C HIS A 990 -10.83 26.27 -48.70
N GLN A 991 -10.67 25.01 -48.27
CA GLN A 991 -11.79 24.17 -47.88
C GLN A 991 -12.55 24.73 -46.67
N ARG A 992 -11.84 25.30 -45.69
CA ARG A 992 -12.46 25.95 -44.53
C ARG A 992 -13.29 27.17 -44.91
N LEU A 993 -12.79 28.00 -45.83
CA LEU A 993 -13.53 29.17 -46.33
C LEU A 993 -14.73 28.76 -47.19
N VAL A 994 -14.59 27.72 -48.02
CA VAL A 994 -15.72 27.14 -48.77
C VAL A 994 -16.79 26.59 -47.84
N ASN A 995 -16.41 25.92 -46.74
CA ASN A 995 -17.34 25.36 -45.76
C ASN A 995 -18.00 26.41 -44.84
N LEU A 996 -17.39 27.59 -44.66
CA LEU A 996 -17.93 28.66 -43.79
C LEU A 996 -18.60 29.85 -44.51
N TYR A 997 -18.13 30.25 -45.70
CA TYR A 997 -18.70 31.36 -46.49
C TYR A 997 -19.15 31.06 -47.93
N GLY A 998 -18.89 29.87 -48.47
CA GLY A 998 -19.38 29.39 -49.78
C GLY A 998 -18.45 29.76 -50.93
N SER A 999 -17.45 30.59 -50.64
CA SER A 999 -16.37 30.97 -51.55
C SER A 999 -15.01 30.72 -50.89
N GLY A 1000 -14.10 30.08 -51.62
CA GLY A 1000 -12.74 29.81 -51.17
C GLY A 1000 -11.73 30.88 -51.57
N LEU A 1001 -10.44 30.53 -51.46
CA LEU A 1001 -9.34 31.36 -51.95
C LEU A 1001 -9.37 31.54 -53.47
N VAL A 1002 -9.11 32.77 -53.93
CA VAL A 1002 -8.85 33.13 -55.34
C VAL A 1002 -7.36 33.38 -55.47
N ILE A 1003 -6.70 32.69 -56.40
CA ILE A 1003 -5.27 32.85 -56.66
C ILE A 1003 -5.10 33.29 -58.12
N ASP A 1004 -4.63 34.52 -58.34
CA ASP A 1004 -4.21 34.98 -59.67
C ASP A 1004 -2.71 34.74 -59.84
N GLY A 1005 -2.38 33.78 -60.72
CA GLY A 1005 -1.03 33.29 -60.95
C GLY A 1005 -0.47 33.59 -62.34
N GLN A 1006 -1.10 34.46 -63.14
CA GLN A 1006 -0.64 34.72 -64.52
C GLN A 1006 0.57 35.67 -64.63
N ARG A 1007 1.10 36.18 -63.52
CA ARG A 1007 2.30 37.04 -63.52
C ARG A 1007 3.56 36.16 -63.37
N GLN A 1008 4.44 36.17 -64.38
CA GLN A 1008 5.76 35.51 -64.29
C GLN A 1008 6.69 36.08 -63.18
N LEU A 1009 6.23 37.10 -62.44
CA LEU A 1009 6.98 37.90 -61.45
C LEU A 1009 6.13 38.23 -60.21
N GLY A 1010 5.29 37.30 -59.74
CA GLY A 1010 4.56 37.47 -58.46
C GLY A 1010 3.33 36.60 -58.33
N ALA A 1011 2.72 36.57 -57.14
CA ALA A 1011 1.44 35.92 -56.89
C ALA A 1011 0.49 36.81 -56.10
N GLU A 1012 -0.80 36.68 -56.41
CA GLU A 1012 -1.88 37.39 -55.73
C GLU A 1012 -2.87 36.36 -55.16
N VAL A 1013 -3.04 36.36 -53.83
CA VAL A 1013 -3.98 35.47 -53.12
C VAL A 1013 -4.99 36.32 -52.39
N SER A 1014 -6.28 36.14 -52.69
CA SER A 1014 -7.37 36.88 -52.08
C SER A 1014 -8.53 36.00 -51.66
N PHE A 1015 -9.32 36.49 -50.70
CA PHE A 1015 -10.63 35.94 -50.39
C PHE A 1015 -11.55 37.02 -49.83
N ARG A 1016 -12.85 36.73 -49.89
CA ARG A 1016 -13.90 37.63 -49.43
C ARG A 1016 -14.85 36.90 -48.49
N TYR A 1017 -15.31 37.59 -47.45
CA TYR A 1017 -16.31 37.06 -46.54
C TYR A 1017 -17.21 38.17 -46.00
N PRO A 1018 -18.48 37.90 -45.66
CA PRO A 1018 -19.42 38.92 -45.18
C PRO A 1018 -19.05 39.41 -43.77
N LYS A 1019 -19.18 40.72 -43.52
CA LYS A 1019 -18.85 41.37 -42.23
C LYS A 1019 -19.80 40.95 -41.09
N GLU A 1020 -21.08 40.76 -41.41
CA GLU A 1020 -22.08 40.15 -40.52
C GLU A 1020 -22.47 38.79 -41.10
N LEU A 1021 -22.32 37.72 -40.30
CA LEU A 1021 -22.84 36.41 -40.67
C LEU A 1021 -24.37 36.47 -40.73
N ARG A 1022 -24.94 36.62 -41.93
CA ARG A 1022 -26.37 36.32 -42.14
C ARG A 1022 -26.57 34.84 -41.82
N ALA A 1023 -27.31 34.55 -40.76
CA ALA A 1023 -27.79 33.21 -40.45
C ALA A 1023 -28.69 32.75 -41.60
N GLY A 1024 -28.16 31.90 -42.48
CA GLY A 1024 -28.91 31.31 -43.58
C GLY A 1024 -28.29 31.58 -44.93
N THR A 1025 -27.55 30.57 -45.43
CA THR A 1025 -27.64 29.98 -46.77
C THR A 1025 -26.40 29.11 -47.00
N TYR A 1026 -26.57 27.80 -46.86
CA TYR A 1026 -25.72 26.80 -47.51
C TYR A 1026 -26.63 25.75 -48.12
N ASN A 1027 -27.08 26.08 -49.34
CA ASN A 1027 -27.77 25.18 -50.25
C ASN A 1027 -27.04 25.28 -51.58
N GLU A 1028 -27.04 24.16 -52.31
CA GLU A 1028 -26.57 23.93 -53.69
C GLU A 1028 -25.11 23.45 -53.85
N ALA A 1029 -24.89 22.15 -53.60
CA ALA A 1029 -24.34 21.19 -54.57
C ALA A 1029 -24.58 19.76 -54.09
#